data_AF-A0A9C8L1F9-F1
#
_entry.id   AF-A0A9C8L1F9-F1
#
_cell.length_a   1.000
_cell.length_b   1.000
_cell.length_c   1.000
_cell.angle_alpha   90.00
_cell.angle_beta   90.00
_cell.angle_gamma   90.00
#
_symmetry.space_group_name_H-M   'P 1'
#
loop_
_entity.id
_entity.type
_entity.pdbx_description
1 polymer ?
#
loop_
_entity_poly.entity_id
_entity_poly.type
_entity_poly.pdbx_seq_one_letter_code
_entity_poly.pdbx_strand_id
1 'polypeptide(L)'
;MLLHGKGLWAYREAELTQALQMAPQMHITHILYKVGQGPCAGNPGFYLTPDTKAAQIAQTIRQAGMIPLAWSFTTLGDPTFEADMVVRAFNDGYDGFIFNMEDDCSGRFVAATQLTQRLQNLGVDSSKLYLCSYPTPLTHHPDLPYNQMGPLCQGGLMPMAYGTYLLPPDVVIDEWTYQQQRLWMQKQGLALPIYPVLGFYKGDPPSAPEDWFTKAEVQLWLNQLAPHQPTFFSVFTAAVIKSDYYAPIRAFSLGDPSGLTGRLWVPGLSGLPIHTTAGVNGSQTRARSYRDQLMGNGVATTAPDGTRWVSISDSDGSGWVPENAVAPHDPGPWPALDAPPTPPPGHLLTVWSTTELNVRSAPAVRPDTLVGRIPDQTRLTILQDTQQAQSWIGQLGKWLRVRIDPNGPEVWVAAWYVTDRDPQAPSVPSLQVKVISPTVGYLNIRKGPATTHPVAGRAQDGEILDALEPAADVERKVGQTGKWLEVRTAGGVTGYAAAWYLQLHTGAAPEIPGPTELHYVQVNSPGIGLNIRSGPGVEHTQTWWVPHTTILRSLEAPVTTAAKVGQQGQWLRIRTPGRKEGYVAAWYLEAPPAPDNRQPVSDSTLPYGSSAWIFGIHAVTVGDDAHTRDEIRALYQGKAVKGWIFFTEAVGATPQAIQPNEAIR
;
A
#
# COMPACT_ATOMS: atom_id res chain seq x y z
N MET A 1 1.16 19.93 -17.29
CA MET A 1 1.12 19.70 -18.76
C MET A 1 2.45 19.08 -19.19
N LEU A 2 2.44 18.03 -20.02
CA LEU A 2 3.67 17.46 -20.56
C LEU A 2 4.35 18.49 -21.48
N LEU A 3 5.63 18.78 -21.25
CA LEU A 3 6.36 19.68 -22.14
C LEU A 3 6.64 18.97 -23.47
N HIS A 4 6.43 19.71 -24.55
CA HIS A 4 6.79 19.28 -25.89
C HIS A 4 7.49 20.41 -26.63
N GLY A 5 8.66 20.14 -27.19
CA GLY A 5 9.45 21.13 -27.91
C GLY A 5 10.89 21.24 -27.43
N LYS A 6 11.50 22.40 -27.65
CA LYS A 6 12.87 22.72 -27.23
C LYS A 6 12.89 24.00 -26.41
N GLY A 7 13.69 24.03 -25.36
CA GLY A 7 13.85 25.18 -24.45
C GLY A 7 15.20 25.88 -24.59
N LEU A 8 15.23 27.20 -24.37
CA LEU A 8 16.46 27.98 -24.27
C LEU A 8 16.44 28.80 -22.97
N TRP A 9 17.49 28.66 -22.17
CA TRP A 9 17.61 29.39 -20.91
C TRP A 9 18.26 30.77 -21.12
N ALA A 10 17.71 31.78 -20.44
CA ALA A 10 18.27 33.12 -20.36
C ALA A 10 18.07 33.68 -18.94
N TYR A 11 19.02 34.47 -18.44
CA TYR A 11 18.93 34.99 -17.07
C TYR A 11 19.43 36.41 -16.88
N ARG A 12 19.94 37.03 -17.95
CA ARG A 12 20.30 38.44 -17.98
C ARG A 12 19.42 39.16 -18.99
N GLU A 13 19.16 40.45 -18.75
CA GLU A 13 18.34 41.27 -19.65
C GLU A 13 18.91 41.30 -21.08
N ALA A 14 20.24 41.40 -21.22
CA ALA A 14 20.91 41.33 -22.51
C ALA A 14 20.77 39.94 -23.18
N GLU A 15 20.69 38.87 -22.39
CA GLU A 15 20.50 37.52 -22.93
C GLU A 15 19.09 37.29 -23.45
N LEU A 16 18.05 37.97 -22.93
CA LEU A 16 16.70 37.81 -23.46
C LEU A 16 16.66 38.20 -24.94
N THR A 17 17.23 39.36 -25.27
CA THR A 17 17.29 39.84 -26.66
C THR A 17 18.04 38.86 -27.54
N GLN A 18 19.18 38.34 -27.06
CA GLN A 18 19.95 37.33 -27.77
C GLN A 18 19.11 36.06 -27.98
N ALA A 19 18.51 35.51 -26.92
CA ALA A 19 17.71 34.30 -26.93
C ALA A 19 16.56 34.38 -27.95
N LEU A 20 15.84 35.50 -27.99
CA LEU A 20 14.73 35.72 -28.93
C LEU A 20 15.20 35.75 -30.39
N GLN A 21 16.44 36.17 -30.66
CA GLN A 21 17.03 36.14 -32.01
C GLN A 21 17.49 34.73 -32.43
N MET A 22 18.08 33.96 -31.51
CA MET A 22 18.59 32.61 -31.82
C MET A 22 17.48 31.55 -31.86
N ALA A 23 16.46 31.70 -31.02
CA ALA A 23 15.43 30.69 -30.81
C ALA A 23 14.76 30.20 -32.10
N PRO A 24 14.32 31.07 -33.04
CA PRO A 24 13.74 30.62 -34.31
C PRO A 24 14.70 29.79 -35.16
N GLN A 25 16.00 30.08 -35.12
CA GLN A 25 17.01 29.34 -35.91
C GLN A 25 17.21 27.90 -35.43
N MET A 26 16.79 27.61 -34.19
CA MET A 26 16.92 26.31 -33.54
C MET A 26 15.58 25.57 -33.39
N HIS A 27 14.48 26.19 -33.84
CA HIS A 27 13.11 25.75 -33.53
C HIS A 27 12.86 25.63 -32.01
N ILE A 28 13.39 26.58 -31.24
CA ILE A 28 13.05 26.71 -29.82
C ILE A 28 11.60 27.17 -29.72
N THR A 29 10.92 26.60 -28.72
CA THR A 29 9.49 26.80 -28.45
C THR A 29 9.25 27.44 -27.08
N HIS A 30 10.21 27.29 -26.15
CA HIS A 30 10.10 27.76 -24.78
C HIS A 30 11.33 28.61 -24.41
N ILE A 31 11.10 29.75 -23.76
CA ILE A 31 12.17 30.54 -23.14
C ILE A 31 12.06 30.38 -21.63
N LEU A 32 13.14 29.89 -21.01
CA LEU A 32 13.25 29.67 -19.59
C LEU A 32 14.00 30.86 -18.99
N TYR A 33 13.28 31.78 -18.34
CA TYR A 33 13.84 33.05 -17.90
C TYR A 33 13.97 33.17 -16.38
N LYS A 34 15.12 33.66 -15.89
CA LYS A 34 15.36 33.85 -14.45
C LYS A 34 14.52 35.00 -13.92
N VAL A 35 13.56 34.71 -13.06
CA VAL A 35 12.68 35.73 -12.45
C VAL A 35 13.08 36.09 -11.03
N GLY A 36 13.93 35.29 -10.39
CA GLY A 36 14.32 35.56 -9.02
C GLY A 36 15.39 34.62 -8.46
N GLN A 37 15.67 34.83 -7.18
CA GLN A 37 16.59 34.04 -6.38
C GLN A 37 16.13 34.07 -4.93
N GLY A 38 16.16 32.90 -4.28
CA GLY A 38 15.87 32.79 -2.86
C GLY A 38 16.94 33.48 -1.99
N PRO A 39 16.62 33.81 -0.73
CA PRO A 39 17.60 34.41 0.18
C PRO A 39 18.71 33.40 0.54
N CYS A 40 19.98 33.81 0.49
CA CYS A 40 21.10 32.98 0.95
C CYS A 40 22.32 33.83 1.33
N ALA A 41 23.11 33.37 2.31
CA ALA A 41 24.41 33.96 2.65
C ALA A 41 24.42 35.51 2.79
N GLY A 42 23.37 36.10 3.38
CA GLY A 42 23.24 37.55 3.55
C GLY A 42 22.63 38.30 2.35
N ASN A 43 22.41 37.63 1.21
CA ASN A 43 21.57 38.13 0.13
C ASN A 43 20.09 38.00 0.54
N PRO A 44 19.30 39.09 0.54
CA PRO A 44 17.89 39.06 0.95
C PRO A 44 16.98 38.32 -0.05
N GLY A 45 17.51 37.82 -1.17
CA GLY A 45 16.72 37.27 -2.26
C GLY A 45 16.05 38.38 -3.06
N PHE A 46 15.57 38.04 -4.25
CA PHE A 46 14.80 38.97 -5.06
C PHE A 46 13.82 38.25 -5.98
N TYR A 47 12.79 38.98 -6.37
CA TYR A 47 11.91 38.67 -7.48
C TYR A 47 11.87 39.90 -8.37
N LEU A 48 11.98 39.72 -9.69
CA LEU A 48 11.78 40.80 -10.65
C LEU A 48 10.37 41.35 -10.44
N THR A 49 10.23 42.55 -9.87
CA THR A 49 8.91 43.05 -9.48
C THR A 49 8.07 43.35 -10.73
N PRO A 50 6.72 43.39 -10.62
CA PRO A 50 5.86 43.85 -11.70
C PRO A 50 6.25 45.25 -12.21
N ASP A 51 6.67 46.13 -11.30
CA ASP A 51 7.20 47.47 -11.61
C ASP A 51 8.62 47.44 -12.22
N THR A 52 9.29 46.28 -12.22
CA THR A 52 10.70 46.14 -12.63
C THR A 52 11.03 44.98 -13.57
N LYS A 53 10.05 44.37 -14.29
CA LYS A 53 10.17 43.73 -15.65
C LYS A 53 9.53 42.34 -15.84
N ALA A 54 9.16 41.56 -14.81
CA ALA A 54 8.78 40.15 -14.99
C ALA A 54 7.60 39.91 -15.97
N ALA A 55 6.46 40.58 -15.75
CA ALA A 55 5.30 40.45 -16.64
C ALA A 55 5.59 40.93 -18.08
N GLN A 56 6.40 41.98 -18.23
CA GLN A 56 6.82 42.49 -19.54
C GLN A 56 7.70 41.48 -20.27
N ILE A 57 8.57 40.76 -19.56
CA ILE A 57 9.40 39.70 -20.13
C ILE A 57 8.52 38.54 -20.61
N ALA A 58 7.59 38.06 -19.78
CA ALA A 58 6.65 37.01 -20.18
C ALA A 58 5.84 37.41 -21.42
N GLN A 59 5.34 38.66 -21.47
CA GLN A 59 4.64 39.20 -22.63
C GLN A 59 5.54 39.26 -23.87
N THR A 60 6.79 39.70 -23.72
CA THR A 60 7.76 39.80 -24.82
C THR A 60 8.05 38.43 -25.42
N ILE A 61 8.29 37.42 -24.58
CA ILE A 61 8.50 36.03 -25.02
C ILE A 61 7.28 35.53 -25.79
N ARG A 62 6.07 35.79 -25.27
CA ARG A 62 4.82 35.36 -25.89
C ARG A 62 4.55 36.06 -27.23
N GLN A 63 4.84 37.36 -27.33
CA GLN A 63 4.76 38.13 -28.58
C GLN A 63 5.74 37.61 -29.65
N ALA A 64 6.87 37.05 -29.23
CA ALA A 64 7.81 36.37 -30.12
C ALA A 64 7.37 34.94 -30.49
N GLY A 65 6.16 34.50 -30.10
CA GLY A 65 5.58 33.20 -30.46
C GLY A 65 6.10 32.03 -29.62
N MET A 66 6.70 32.29 -28.46
CA MET A 66 7.27 31.27 -27.57
C MET A 66 6.54 31.21 -26.22
N ILE A 67 6.73 30.11 -25.51
CA ILE A 67 6.13 29.86 -24.20
C ILE A 67 7.10 30.33 -23.09
N PRO A 68 6.70 31.27 -22.22
CA PRO A 68 7.53 31.72 -21.11
C PRO A 68 7.44 30.75 -19.93
N LEU A 69 8.59 30.22 -19.49
CA LEU A 69 8.74 29.49 -18.24
C LEU A 69 9.62 30.30 -17.28
N ALA A 70 9.16 30.47 -16.05
CA ALA A 70 9.93 31.15 -15.01
C ALA A 70 10.90 30.16 -14.36
N TRP A 71 12.07 30.65 -13.96
CA TRP A 71 12.93 29.89 -13.05
C TRP A 71 13.57 30.78 -12.00
N SER A 72 13.95 30.18 -10.88
CA SER A 72 14.69 30.86 -9.82
C SER A 72 15.91 30.07 -9.41
N PHE A 73 16.97 30.77 -9.02
CA PHE A 73 18.03 30.14 -8.23
C PHE A 73 17.47 29.87 -6.83
N THR A 74 17.12 28.62 -6.57
CA THR A 74 16.43 28.18 -5.35
C THR A 74 17.45 27.91 -4.27
N THR A 75 17.22 28.48 -3.10
CA THR A 75 18.15 28.40 -1.96
C THR A 75 17.49 27.78 -0.73
N LEU A 76 16.15 27.72 -0.68
CA LEU A 76 15.41 27.29 0.51
C LEU A 76 15.76 28.10 1.77
N GLY A 77 16.24 29.35 1.62
CA GLY A 77 16.58 30.21 2.75
C GLY A 77 15.38 30.88 3.40
N ASP A 78 14.32 31.09 2.63
CA ASP A 78 13.02 31.51 3.13
C ASP A 78 11.92 30.85 2.28
N PRO A 79 11.35 29.73 2.76
CA PRO A 79 10.27 29.03 2.07
C PRO A 79 9.02 29.88 1.83
N THR A 80 8.77 30.90 2.65
CA THR A 80 7.65 31.81 2.46
C THR A 80 7.91 32.73 1.28
N PHE A 81 9.09 33.35 1.25
CA PHE A 81 9.50 34.19 0.13
C PHE A 81 9.51 33.43 -1.21
N GLU A 82 10.07 32.22 -1.23
CA GLU A 82 10.17 31.43 -2.44
C GLU A 82 8.79 30.94 -2.93
N ALA A 83 7.87 30.59 -2.03
CA ALA A 83 6.50 30.27 -2.41
C ALA A 83 5.77 31.49 -3.02
N ASP A 84 5.93 32.66 -2.42
CA ASP A 84 5.32 33.89 -2.92
C ASP A 84 5.90 34.27 -4.29
N MET A 85 7.17 34.00 -4.55
CA MET A 85 7.80 34.16 -5.87
C MET A 85 7.15 33.28 -6.94
N VAL A 86 6.81 32.02 -6.63
CA VAL A 86 6.12 31.11 -7.56
C VAL A 86 4.75 31.67 -7.92
N VAL A 87 3.96 32.10 -6.93
CA VAL A 87 2.63 32.69 -7.14
C VAL A 87 2.73 33.96 -8.00
N ARG A 88 3.71 34.83 -7.73
CA ARG A 88 3.95 36.03 -8.53
C ARG A 88 4.29 35.70 -9.99
N ALA A 89 5.13 34.70 -10.24
CA ALA A 89 5.47 34.29 -11.60
C ALA A 89 4.24 33.84 -12.41
N PHE A 90 3.33 33.08 -11.80
CA PHE A 90 2.08 32.71 -12.46
C PHE A 90 1.18 33.91 -12.72
N ASN A 91 1.06 34.83 -11.76
CA ASN A 91 0.29 36.07 -11.94
C ASN A 91 0.88 36.98 -13.04
N ASP A 92 2.20 36.96 -13.23
CA ASP A 92 2.90 37.71 -14.27
C ASP A 92 2.82 37.04 -15.66
N GLY A 93 2.15 35.89 -15.79
CA GLY A 93 1.82 35.27 -17.08
C GLY A 93 2.80 34.22 -17.58
N TYR A 94 3.63 33.66 -16.70
CA TYR A 94 4.45 32.49 -17.00
C TYR A 94 3.62 31.19 -16.97
N ASP A 95 3.91 30.27 -17.89
CA ASP A 95 3.14 29.02 -18.05
C ASP A 95 3.62 27.89 -17.14
N GLY A 96 4.78 28.05 -16.49
CA GLY A 96 5.37 27.11 -15.55
C GLY A 96 6.50 27.73 -14.72
N PHE A 97 6.88 27.06 -13.64
CA PHE A 97 7.94 27.50 -12.73
C PHE A 97 8.95 26.38 -12.47
N ILE A 98 10.23 26.72 -12.56
CA ILE A 98 11.34 25.79 -12.41
C ILE A 98 12.16 26.18 -11.17
N PHE A 99 12.25 25.27 -10.21
CA PHE A 99 13.18 25.40 -9.09
C PHE A 99 14.55 24.95 -9.56
N ASN A 100 15.53 25.85 -9.61
CA ASN A 100 16.92 25.47 -9.84
C ASN A 100 17.60 25.22 -8.50
N MET A 101 17.61 23.96 -8.08
CA MET A 101 18.11 23.49 -6.80
C MET A 101 19.55 23.02 -6.95
N GLU A 102 20.48 23.73 -6.33
CA GLU A 102 21.92 23.40 -6.33
C GLU A 102 22.47 23.36 -4.89
N ASP A 103 23.78 23.49 -4.70
CA ASP A 103 24.47 23.28 -3.41
C ASP A 103 23.96 24.16 -2.26
N ASP A 104 23.43 25.35 -2.56
CA ASP A 104 22.79 26.21 -1.55
C ASP A 104 21.62 25.52 -0.83
N CYS A 105 21.02 24.50 -1.44
CA CYS A 105 19.94 23.71 -0.87
C CYS A 105 20.42 22.49 -0.04
N SER A 106 21.72 22.21 0.00
CA SER A 106 22.30 21.07 0.73
C SER A 106 21.85 21.05 2.19
N GLY A 107 21.32 19.91 2.63
CA GLY A 107 20.84 19.69 3.99
C GLY A 107 19.54 20.42 4.38
N ARG A 108 18.92 21.21 3.48
CA ARG A 108 17.75 22.04 3.79
C ARG A 108 16.42 21.30 3.67
N PHE A 109 16.35 20.07 4.17
CA PHE A 109 15.17 19.18 4.07
C PHE A 109 13.91 19.75 4.74
N VAL A 110 14.05 20.40 5.90
CA VAL A 110 12.92 21.00 6.63
C VAL A 110 12.36 22.19 5.85
N ALA A 111 13.23 23.05 5.33
CA ALA A 111 12.84 24.20 4.52
C ALA A 111 12.16 23.76 3.21
N ALA A 112 12.68 22.71 2.54
CA ALA A 112 12.03 22.10 1.39
C ALA A 112 10.62 21.60 1.72
N THR A 113 10.46 20.92 2.86
CA THR A 113 9.14 20.45 3.32
C THR A 113 8.18 21.62 3.54
N GLN A 114 8.66 22.70 4.15
CA GLN A 114 7.87 23.91 4.39
C GLN A 114 7.44 24.58 3.07
N LEU A 115 8.34 24.67 2.09
CA LEU A 115 8.05 25.22 0.77
C LEU A 115 6.97 24.39 0.06
N THR A 116 7.15 23.06 0.03
CA THR A 116 6.19 22.12 -0.56
C THR A 116 4.80 22.25 0.08
N GLN A 117 4.71 22.23 1.40
CA GLN A 117 3.44 22.35 2.11
C GLN A 117 2.76 23.70 1.83
N ARG A 118 3.55 24.78 1.77
CA ARG A 118 3.02 26.12 1.51
C ARG A 118 2.45 26.23 0.10
N LEU A 119 3.15 25.74 -0.91
CA LEU A 119 2.68 25.76 -2.30
C LEU A 119 1.42 24.92 -2.49
N GLN A 120 1.32 23.78 -1.81
CA GLN A 120 0.10 22.96 -1.77
C GLN A 120 -1.06 23.71 -1.13
N ASN A 121 -0.83 24.37 0.02
CA ASN A 121 -1.85 25.15 0.71
C ASN A 121 -2.32 26.37 -0.11
N LEU A 122 -1.44 26.95 -0.93
CA LEU A 122 -1.76 28.03 -1.87
C LEU A 122 -2.49 27.53 -3.12
N GLY A 123 -2.68 26.21 -3.29
CA GLY A 123 -3.36 25.62 -4.44
C GLY A 123 -2.57 25.76 -5.75
N VAL A 124 -1.24 25.86 -5.68
CA VAL A 124 -0.40 25.96 -6.87
C VAL A 124 -0.45 24.63 -7.64
N ASP A 125 -0.69 24.70 -8.95
CA ASP A 125 -0.75 23.54 -9.83
C ASP A 125 0.64 22.88 -9.98
N SER A 126 0.84 21.80 -9.24
CA SER A 126 2.07 20.98 -9.29
C SER A 126 2.42 20.48 -10.68
N SER A 127 1.45 20.34 -11.60
CA SER A 127 1.72 19.90 -12.98
C SER A 127 2.43 20.95 -13.85
N LYS A 128 2.62 22.16 -13.30
CA LYS A 128 3.34 23.29 -13.88
C LYS A 128 4.63 23.62 -13.12
N LEU A 129 5.00 22.80 -12.14
CA LEU A 129 6.23 22.92 -11.37
C LEU A 129 7.26 21.90 -11.83
N TYR A 130 8.49 22.35 -12.02
CA TYR A 130 9.61 21.53 -12.52
C TYR A 130 10.81 21.63 -11.59
N LEU A 131 11.56 20.55 -11.44
CA LEU A 131 12.76 20.50 -10.61
C LEU A 131 14.01 20.42 -11.49
N CYS A 132 14.75 21.51 -11.59
CA CYS A 132 16.08 21.54 -12.18
C CYS A 132 17.14 21.34 -11.09
N SER A 133 18.03 20.38 -11.29
CA SER A 133 19.11 20.09 -10.34
C SER A 133 20.17 19.21 -11.00
N TYR A 134 21.21 18.84 -10.25
CA TYR A 134 22.26 17.93 -10.71
C TYR A 134 21.67 16.59 -11.20
N PRO A 135 22.33 15.89 -12.13
CA PRO A 135 21.77 14.68 -12.71
C PRO A 135 21.92 13.45 -11.78
N THR A 136 22.58 13.59 -10.62
CA THR A 136 23.05 12.46 -9.79
C THR A 136 22.44 12.41 -8.38
N PRO A 137 21.10 12.31 -8.23
CA PRO A 137 20.41 12.39 -6.94
C PRO A 137 20.72 11.23 -5.98
N LEU A 138 21.31 10.13 -6.46
CA LEU A 138 21.59 8.94 -5.64
C LEU A 138 23.07 8.77 -5.27
N THR A 139 23.97 9.49 -5.94
CA THR A 139 25.41 9.24 -5.85
C THR A 139 26.15 10.46 -5.35
N HIS A 140 26.20 11.54 -6.13
CA HIS A 140 27.05 12.70 -5.84
C HIS A 140 26.32 13.81 -5.08
N HIS A 141 24.98 13.86 -5.17
CA HIS A 141 24.17 14.90 -4.50
C HIS A 141 23.02 14.33 -3.65
N PRO A 142 23.27 13.31 -2.79
CA PRO A 142 22.22 12.72 -1.95
C PRO A 142 21.73 13.64 -0.81
N ASP A 143 22.49 14.70 -0.55
CA ASP A 143 22.26 15.72 0.48
C ASP A 143 21.32 16.84 0.03
N LEU A 144 20.96 16.88 -1.26
CA LEU A 144 19.93 17.77 -1.78
C LEU A 144 18.51 17.21 -1.53
N PRO A 145 17.51 18.07 -1.29
CA PRO A 145 16.16 17.66 -0.90
C PRO A 145 15.27 17.16 -2.06
N TYR A 146 15.80 16.26 -2.90
CA TYR A 146 15.04 15.63 -3.99
C TYR A 146 13.75 14.96 -3.51
N ASN A 147 13.78 14.29 -2.35
CA ASN A 147 12.62 13.56 -1.83
C ASN A 147 11.49 14.49 -1.36
N GLN A 148 11.78 15.75 -1.06
CA GLN A 148 10.78 16.75 -0.67
C GLN A 148 10.29 17.57 -1.88
N MET A 149 11.21 17.95 -2.78
CA MET A 149 10.92 18.81 -3.92
C MET A 149 10.42 18.05 -5.15
N GLY A 150 10.88 16.82 -5.34
CA GLY A 150 10.52 15.97 -6.48
C GLY A 150 9.02 15.67 -6.57
N PRO A 151 8.37 15.16 -5.51
CA PRO A 151 6.92 14.91 -5.51
C PRO A 151 6.06 16.16 -5.73
N LEU A 152 6.55 17.35 -5.37
CA LEU A 152 5.89 18.63 -5.65
C LEU A 152 5.93 18.98 -7.14
N CYS A 153 7.03 18.66 -7.83
CA CYS A 153 7.32 19.05 -9.20
C CYS A 153 6.76 18.04 -10.22
N GLN A 154 5.44 17.89 -10.24
CA GLN A 154 4.75 16.94 -11.14
C GLN A 154 4.84 17.31 -12.63
N GLY A 155 5.30 18.53 -12.96
CA GLY A 155 5.56 18.93 -14.33
C GLY A 155 6.72 18.14 -14.97
N GLY A 156 7.73 17.77 -14.17
CA GLY A 156 8.87 16.97 -14.62
C GLY A 156 10.21 17.35 -13.98
N LEU A 157 11.19 16.49 -14.21
CA LEU A 157 12.57 16.67 -13.77
C LEU A 157 13.41 17.29 -14.90
N MET A 158 14.26 18.24 -14.56
CA MET A 158 15.17 18.94 -15.47
C MET A 158 16.63 18.74 -15.06
N PRO A 159 17.17 17.51 -15.16
CA PRO A 159 18.55 17.24 -14.77
C PRO A 159 19.55 18.03 -15.64
N MET A 160 20.53 18.66 -14.99
CA MET A 160 21.62 19.39 -15.62
C MET A 160 22.60 18.41 -16.27
N ALA A 161 22.56 18.27 -17.58
CA ALA A 161 23.46 17.43 -18.37
C ALA A 161 24.51 18.31 -19.05
N TYR A 162 25.54 18.69 -18.29
CA TYR A 162 26.52 19.70 -18.73
C TYR A 162 27.86 19.08 -19.13
N GLY A 163 28.49 19.69 -20.13
CA GLY A 163 29.85 19.35 -20.54
C GLY A 163 30.92 19.71 -19.49
N THR A 164 30.57 20.53 -18.50
CA THR A 164 31.44 20.92 -17.38
C THR A 164 31.80 19.75 -16.46
N TYR A 165 31.07 18.64 -16.53
CA TYR A 165 31.47 17.42 -15.82
C TYR A 165 32.71 16.75 -16.43
N LEU A 166 33.12 17.16 -17.64
CA LEU A 166 34.29 16.62 -18.36
C LEU A 166 34.24 15.09 -18.53
N LEU A 167 33.02 14.56 -18.66
CA LEU A 167 32.73 13.15 -18.87
C LEU A 167 32.08 12.93 -20.25
N PRO A 168 32.21 11.72 -20.82
CA PRO A 168 31.58 11.40 -22.09
C PRO A 168 30.03 11.39 -21.97
N PRO A 169 29.30 11.63 -23.08
CA PRO A 169 27.86 11.81 -23.04
C PRO A 169 27.07 10.56 -22.66
N ASP A 170 27.60 9.35 -22.87
CA ASP A 170 27.00 8.11 -22.36
C ASP A 170 26.91 8.12 -20.82
N VAL A 171 27.97 8.56 -20.14
CA VAL A 171 27.94 8.71 -18.67
C VAL A 171 26.99 9.83 -18.24
N VAL A 172 27.08 11.01 -18.85
CA VAL A 172 26.27 12.16 -18.41
C VAL A 172 24.78 11.99 -18.77
N ILE A 173 24.46 11.51 -19.97
CA ILE A 173 23.09 11.39 -20.47
C ILE A 173 22.48 10.05 -20.05
N ASP A 174 23.10 8.92 -20.36
CA ASP A 174 22.46 7.62 -20.09
C ASP A 174 22.49 7.30 -18.61
N GLU A 175 23.67 7.33 -17.98
CA GLU A 175 23.82 6.89 -16.60
C GLU A 175 23.32 7.93 -15.60
N TRP A 176 23.82 9.16 -15.68
CA TRP A 176 23.49 10.18 -14.70
C TRP A 176 22.07 10.71 -14.95
N THR A 177 21.83 11.26 -16.14
CA THR A 177 20.55 11.94 -16.43
C THR A 177 19.36 10.98 -16.48
N TYR A 178 19.44 9.84 -17.17
CA TYR A 178 18.29 8.94 -17.30
C TYR A 178 18.27 7.81 -16.26
N GLN A 179 19.36 7.07 -16.09
CA GLN A 179 19.36 5.90 -15.20
C GLN A 179 19.22 6.30 -13.73
N GLN A 180 20.00 7.27 -13.21
CA GLN A 180 19.87 7.66 -11.81
C GLN A 180 18.50 8.28 -11.50
N GLN A 181 17.96 9.12 -12.39
CA GLN A 181 16.62 9.69 -12.21
C GLN A 181 15.53 8.61 -12.21
N ARG A 182 15.58 7.63 -13.14
CA ARG A 182 14.64 6.51 -13.16
C ARG A 182 14.73 5.66 -11.89
N LEU A 183 15.94 5.36 -11.41
CA LEU A 183 16.15 4.61 -10.18
C LEU A 183 15.67 5.37 -8.94
N TRP A 184 15.93 6.68 -8.87
CA TRP A 184 15.45 7.52 -7.79
C TRP A 184 13.92 7.56 -7.78
N MET A 185 13.30 7.85 -8.93
CA MET A 185 11.84 7.86 -9.06
C MET A 185 11.21 6.52 -8.68
N GLN A 186 11.81 5.40 -9.10
CA GLN A 186 11.36 4.06 -8.72
C GLN A 186 11.34 3.88 -7.20
N LYS A 187 12.37 4.35 -6.49
CA LYS A 187 12.44 4.29 -5.01
C LYS A 187 11.38 5.17 -4.35
N GLN A 188 10.96 6.26 -5.01
CA GLN A 188 9.94 7.18 -4.51
C GLN A 188 8.50 6.83 -4.96
N GLY A 189 8.32 5.81 -5.81
CA GLY A 189 7.01 5.50 -6.40
C GLY A 189 6.54 6.57 -7.42
N LEU A 190 7.47 7.30 -8.03
CA LEU A 190 7.20 8.36 -9.02
C LEU A 190 7.43 7.84 -10.45
N ALA A 191 6.85 8.53 -11.44
CA ALA A 191 7.09 8.26 -12.87
C ALA A 191 7.09 9.57 -13.70
N LEU A 192 7.83 10.57 -13.24
CA LEU A 192 7.83 11.91 -13.83
C LEU A 192 8.57 11.92 -15.18
N PRO A 193 8.18 12.81 -16.12
CA PRO A 193 8.95 13.00 -17.34
C PRO A 193 10.32 13.62 -17.02
N ILE A 194 11.34 13.23 -17.80
CA ILE A 194 12.72 13.73 -17.69
C ILE A 194 13.00 14.62 -18.90
N TYR A 195 13.41 15.86 -18.62
CA TYR A 195 13.68 16.92 -19.59
C TYR A 195 15.11 17.42 -19.44
N PRO A 196 16.11 16.76 -20.06
CA PRO A 196 17.51 17.13 -19.87
C PRO A 196 17.80 18.60 -20.22
N VAL A 197 18.63 19.23 -19.39
CA VAL A 197 19.16 20.58 -19.64
C VAL A 197 20.59 20.43 -20.15
N LEU A 198 20.82 20.64 -21.44
CA LEU A 198 22.11 20.44 -22.08
C LEU A 198 22.99 21.70 -21.97
N GLY A 199 24.19 21.55 -21.40
CA GLY A 199 25.20 22.61 -21.32
C GLY A 199 26.36 22.33 -22.28
N PHE A 200 26.37 22.96 -23.45
CA PHE A 200 27.37 22.71 -24.51
C PHE A 200 28.68 23.50 -24.33
N TYR A 201 29.25 23.40 -23.13
CA TYR A 201 30.49 24.04 -22.72
C TYR A 201 31.19 23.21 -21.63
N LYS A 202 32.51 23.35 -21.54
CA LYS A 202 33.40 22.62 -20.62
C LYS A 202 33.95 23.53 -19.53
N GLY A 203 34.14 24.82 -19.82
CA GLY A 203 34.50 25.85 -18.84
C GLY A 203 33.29 26.73 -18.51
N ASP A 204 33.14 27.12 -17.24
CA ASP A 204 32.04 27.97 -16.78
C ASP A 204 32.55 29.28 -16.13
N PRO A 205 32.41 30.45 -16.78
CA PRO A 205 32.01 30.61 -18.19
C PRO A 205 33.15 30.17 -19.14
N PRO A 206 32.84 29.81 -20.39
CA PRO A 206 33.86 29.40 -21.34
C PRO A 206 34.70 30.60 -21.79
N SER A 207 36.03 30.50 -21.67
CA SER A 207 36.97 31.61 -21.88
C SER A 207 38.02 31.33 -22.94
N ALA A 208 38.45 30.07 -23.07
CA ALA A 208 39.40 29.60 -24.07
C ALA A 208 38.70 28.71 -25.12
N PRO A 209 39.24 28.57 -26.35
CA PRO A 209 38.62 27.75 -27.41
C PRO A 209 38.25 26.31 -26.98
N GLU A 210 39.07 25.69 -26.15
CA GLU A 210 38.88 24.36 -25.58
C GLU A 210 37.72 24.27 -24.57
N ASP A 211 37.31 25.39 -23.97
CA ASP A 211 36.16 25.46 -23.08
C ASP A 211 34.84 25.35 -23.84
N TRP A 212 34.85 25.55 -25.16
CA TRP A 212 33.67 25.45 -26.00
C TRP A 212 33.53 24.06 -26.61
N PHE A 213 32.29 23.60 -26.73
CA PHE A 213 32.03 22.45 -27.58
C PHE A 213 32.30 22.80 -29.06
N THR A 214 32.76 21.80 -29.80
CA THR A 214 32.74 21.80 -31.26
C THR A 214 31.34 21.40 -31.75
N LYS A 215 31.03 21.73 -33.01
CA LYS A 215 29.79 21.25 -33.66
C LYS A 215 29.66 19.72 -33.62
N ALA A 216 30.78 19.01 -33.74
CA ALA A 216 30.82 17.55 -33.69
C ALA A 216 30.45 17.02 -32.29
N GLU A 217 30.93 17.66 -31.22
CA GLU A 217 30.57 17.28 -29.85
C GLU A 217 29.09 17.57 -29.56
N VAL A 218 28.55 18.69 -30.04
CA VAL A 218 27.10 18.96 -29.94
C VAL A 218 26.31 17.85 -30.64
N GLN A 219 26.70 17.45 -31.86
CA GLN A 219 26.03 16.37 -32.58
C GLN A 219 26.16 15.03 -31.83
N LEU A 220 27.30 14.74 -31.23
CA LEU A 220 27.52 13.53 -30.44
C LEU A 220 26.58 13.47 -29.23
N TRP A 221 26.46 14.57 -28.48
CA TRP A 221 25.54 14.65 -27.33
C TRP A 221 24.07 14.52 -27.75
N LEU A 222 23.68 15.14 -28.86
CA LEU A 222 22.33 15.00 -29.40
C LEU A 222 22.06 13.58 -29.91
N ASN A 223 23.04 12.91 -30.54
CA ASN A 223 22.91 11.51 -30.94
C ASN A 223 22.73 10.59 -29.73
N GLN A 224 23.42 10.89 -28.62
CA GLN A 224 23.29 10.13 -27.37
C GLN A 224 21.93 10.37 -26.69
N LEU A 225 21.37 11.57 -26.81
CA LEU A 225 20.04 11.89 -26.30
C LEU A 225 18.91 11.21 -27.11
N ALA A 226 19.07 11.08 -28.43
CA ALA A 226 18.01 10.65 -29.34
C ALA A 226 17.34 9.29 -28.98
N PRO A 227 18.08 8.24 -28.56
CA PRO A 227 17.49 6.97 -28.13
C PRO A 227 16.49 7.07 -26.98
N HIS A 228 16.60 8.09 -26.13
CA HIS A 228 15.66 8.31 -25.03
C HIS A 228 14.36 8.99 -25.45
N GLN A 229 14.25 9.39 -26.72
CA GLN A 229 13.05 10.00 -27.32
C GLN A 229 12.40 11.09 -26.44
N PRO A 230 13.17 12.10 -25.98
CA PRO A 230 12.59 13.14 -25.13
C PRO A 230 11.51 13.90 -25.89
N THR A 231 10.36 14.11 -25.24
CA THR A 231 9.32 15.02 -25.76
C THR A 231 9.77 16.48 -25.63
N PHE A 232 10.66 16.76 -24.68
CA PHE A 232 11.27 18.07 -24.47
C PHE A 232 12.70 17.96 -23.96
N PHE A 233 13.58 18.84 -24.43
CA PHE A 233 14.89 19.12 -23.82
C PHE A 233 15.17 20.62 -23.89
N SER A 234 16.13 21.11 -23.11
CA SER A 234 16.52 22.52 -23.15
C SER A 234 18.02 22.69 -23.22
N VAL A 235 18.49 23.88 -23.61
CA VAL A 235 19.91 24.22 -23.65
C VAL A 235 20.21 25.42 -22.75
N PHE A 236 21.28 25.30 -21.95
CA PHE A 236 21.72 26.30 -20.99
C PHE A 236 23.08 26.86 -21.43
N THR A 237 23.29 28.17 -21.60
CA THR A 237 22.33 29.29 -21.74
C THR A 237 22.54 30.00 -23.08
N ALA A 238 21.65 30.93 -23.44
CA ALA A 238 21.78 31.78 -24.63
C ALA A 238 23.14 32.47 -24.76
N ALA A 239 23.83 32.76 -23.65
CA ALA A 239 25.16 33.39 -23.69
C ALA A 239 26.27 32.49 -24.24
N VAL A 240 26.09 31.17 -24.23
CA VAL A 240 27.10 30.17 -24.60
C VAL A 240 26.70 29.30 -25.79
N ILE A 241 25.66 29.69 -26.54
CA ILE A 241 25.28 29.03 -27.79
C ILE A 241 25.96 29.73 -28.98
N LYS A 242 26.72 28.99 -29.77
CA LYS A 242 27.31 29.45 -31.04
C LYS A 242 26.37 29.17 -32.22
N SER A 243 26.48 29.96 -33.28
CA SER A 243 25.72 29.74 -34.53
C SER A 243 25.92 28.34 -35.13
N ASP A 244 27.10 27.76 -34.98
CA ASP A 244 27.41 26.39 -35.44
C ASP A 244 26.56 25.30 -34.78
N TYR A 245 25.99 25.58 -33.60
CA TYR A 245 25.15 24.65 -32.85
C TYR A 245 23.71 24.64 -33.37
N TYR A 246 23.30 25.66 -34.13
CA TYR A 246 21.90 25.83 -34.52
C TYR A 246 21.39 24.69 -35.38
N ALA A 247 22.18 24.26 -36.37
CA ALA A 247 21.77 23.21 -37.30
C ALA A 247 21.57 21.85 -36.61
N PRO A 248 22.52 21.34 -35.78
CA PRO A 248 22.29 20.14 -34.97
C PRO A 248 21.05 20.23 -34.09
N ILE A 249 20.88 21.32 -33.33
CA ILE A 249 19.74 21.49 -32.43
C ILE A 249 18.42 21.51 -33.21
N ARG A 250 18.36 22.24 -34.33
CA ARG A 250 17.17 22.32 -35.19
C ARG A 250 16.80 20.94 -35.76
N ALA A 251 17.78 20.16 -36.19
CA ALA A 251 17.59 18.84 -36.80
C ALA A 251 17.17 17.74 -35.80
N PHE A 252 17.35 17.95 -34.50
CA PHE A 252 16.93 16.97 -33.49
C PHE A 252 15.42 16.71 -33.55
N SER A 253 15.05 15.43 -33.65
CA SER A 253 13.65 14.97 -33.67
C SER A 253 13.21 14.60 -32.26
N LEU A 254 12.13 15.21 -31.80
CA LEU A 254 11.54 14.94 -30.48
C LEU A 254 10.72 13.66 -30.50
N GLY A 255 10.59 13.02 -29.34
CA GLY A 255 9.64 11.92 -29.14
C GLY A 255 8.20 12.40 -29.22
N ASP A 256 7.28 11.49 -29.54
CA ASP A 256 5.85 11.83 -29.66
C ASP A 256 5.28 12.21 -28.28
N PRO A 257 4.71 13.42 -28.12
CA PRO A 257 4.06 13.82 -26.88
C PRO A 257 2.81 12.99 -26.56
N SER A 258 2.29 12.21 -27.51
CA SER A 258 1.19 11.25 -27.33
C SER A 258 1.57 9.98 -26.57
N GLY A 259 2.87 9.78 -26.31
CA GLY A 259 3.47 8.54 -25.85
C GLY A 259 3.16 8.16 -24.42
N LEU A 260 1.88 7.93 -24.10
CA LEU A 260 1.48 7.02 -23.05
C LEU A 260 1.88 5.60 -23.47
N THR A 261 3.19 5.32 -23.45
CA THR A 261 3.77 3.98 -23.54
C THR A 261 4.03 3.48 -22.13
N GLY A 262 3.56 2.27 -21.82
CA GLY A 262 3.75 1.68 -20.51
C GLY A 262 2.50 1.70 -19.65
N ARG A 263 2.67 1.61 -18.33
CA ARG A 263 1.55 1.43 -17.39
C ARG A 263 0.76 2.74 -17.25
N LEU A 264 -0.52 2.64 -17.57
CA LEU A 264 -1.52 3.69 -17.39
C LEU A 264 -2.51 3.27 -16.32
N TRP A 265 -3.21 4.26 -15.80
CA TRP A 265 -4.18 4.09 -14.74
C TRP A 265 -5.48 4.77 -15.13
N VAL A 266 -6.59 4.22 -14.64
CA VAL A 266 -7.91 4.83 -14.79
C VAL A 266 -8.15 5.81 -13.62
N PRO A 267 -8.17 7.14 -13.84
CA PRO A 267 -8.36 8.13 -12.79
C PRO A 267 -9.84 8.47 -12.54
N GLY A 268 -10.74 8.12 -13.47
CA GLY A 268 -12.17 8.44 -13.38
C GLY A 268 -12.94 7.46 -12.50
N LEU A 269 -13.62 7.97 -11.46
CA LEU A 269 -14.44 7.16 -10.55
C LEU A 269 -15.65 6.51 -11.24
N SER A 270 -16.16 7.13 -12.30
CA SER A 270 -17.23 6.59 -13.14
C SER A 270 -16.82 5.35 -13.95
N GLY A 271 -15.54 4.98 -13.91
CA GLY A 271 -14.93 3.97 -14.77
C GLY A 271 -14.62 4.52 -16.17
N LEU A 272 -13.78 3.77 -16.89
CA LEU A 272 -13.30 4.08 -18.22
C LEU A 272 -13.88 3.08 -19.23
N PRO A 273 -14.80 3.50 -20.12
CA PRO A 273 -15.23 2.64 -21.23
C PRO A 273 -14.09 2.45 -22.24
N ILE A 274 -13.93 1.22 -22.71
CA ILE A 274 -12.97 0.84 -23.75
C ILE A 274 -13.74 0.60 -25.05
N HIS A 275 -13.26 1.21 -26.13
CA HIS A 275 -13.90 1.21 -27.45
C HIS A 275 -13.13 0.36 -28.47
N THR A 276 -13.87 -0.22 -29.42
CA THR A 276 -13.29 -0.98 -30.55
C THR A 276 -12.43 -0.13 -31.48
N THR A 277 -12.81 1.13 -31.69
CA THR A 277 -12.11 2.11 -32.51
C THR A 277 -12.11 3.47 -31.83
N ALA A 278 -11.14 4.33 -32.18
CA ALA A 278 -11.14 5.71 -31.72
C ALA A 278 -12.36 6.50 -32.22
N GLY A 279 -12.92 7.33 -31.34
CA GLY A 279 -14.04 8.23 -31.64
C GLY A 279 -15.39 7.76 -31.12
N VAL A 280 -16.34 8.70 -31.02
CA VAL A 280 -17.68 8.51 -30.44
C VAL A 280 -18.54 7.44 -31.12
N ASN A 281 -18.19 7.02 -32.34
CA ASN A 281 -18.90 5.97 -33.09
C ASN A 281 -18.39 4.55 -32.75
N GLY A 282 -17.28 4.41 -32.03
CA GLY A 282 -16.76 3.11 -31.63
C GLY A 282 -17.66 2.46 -30.59
N SER A 283 -18.08 1.21 -30.82
CA SER A 283 -18.86 0.46 -29.83
C SER A 283 -18.03 0.19 -28.58
N GLN A 284 -18.63 0.41 -27.40
CA GLN A 284 -18.04 0.04 -26.12
C GLN A 284 -18.00 -1.48 -25.99
N THR A 285 -16.83 -2.03 -25.68
CA THR A 285 -16.65 -3.48 -25.50
C THR A 285 -16.66 -3.89 -24.04
N ARG A 286 -16.04 -3.07 -23.19
CA ARG A 286 -15.81 -3.33 -21.76
C ARG A 286 -15.51 -2.01 -21.05
N ALA A 287 -15.41 -2.05 -19.73
CA ALA A 287 -15.00 -0.91 -18.93
C ALA A 287 -13.94 -1.31 -17.89
N ARG A 288 -13.23 -0.32 -17.39
CA ARG A 288 -12.21 -0.45 -16.34
C ARG A 288 -12.52 0.48 -15.19
N SER A 289 -12.27 0.04 -13.97
CA SER A 289 -12.57 0.76 -12.74
C SER A 289 -11.43 1.68 -12.32
N TYR A 290 -11.71 2.60 -11.40
CA TYR A 290 -10.69 3.48 -10.82
C TYR A 290 -9.48 2.69 -10.31
N ARG A 291 -8.28 3.16 -10.65
CA ARG A 291 -6.97 2.49 -10.41
C ARG A 291 -6.75 1.18 -11.17
N ASP A 292 -7.60 0.79 -12.11
CA ASP A 292 -7.24 -0.31 -13.01
C ASP A 292 -6.01 0.07 -13.83
N GLN A 293 -5.09 -0.89 -13.97
CA GLN A 293 -3.90 -0.73 -14.78
C GLN A 293 -4.18 -1.13 -16.23
N LEU A 294 -3.74 -0.29 -17.14
CA LEU A 294 -3.77 -0.52 -18.59
C LEU A 294 -2.34 -0.41 -19.12
N MET A 295 -2.07 -1.05 -20.24
CA MET A 295 -0.82 -0.88 -20.98
C MET A 295 -1.07 0.02 -22.17
N GLY A 296 -0.50 1.21 -22.16
CA GLY A 296 -0.50 2.09 -23.31
C GLY A 296 0.44 1.57 -24.40
N ASN A 297 -0.09 1.46 -25.63
CA ASN A 297 0.61 0.87 -26.77
C ASN A 297 1.46 1.91 -27.55
N GLY A 298 1.47 3.18 -27.15
CA GLY A 298 2.17 4.25 -27.86
C GLY A 298 1.57 4.63 -29.21
N VAL A 299 0.33 4.22 -29.50
CA VAL A 299 -0.40 4.60 -30.70
C VAL A 299 -1.52 5.54 -30.30
N ALA A 300 -1.57 6.73 -30.87
CA ALA A 300 -2.62 7.72 -30.64
C ALA A 300 -3.24 8.21 -31.96
N THR A 301 -4.47 8.70 -31.90
CA THR A 301 -5.16 9.34 -33.03
C THR A 301 -6.11 10.43 -32.54
N THR A 302 -6.55 11.30 -33.44
CA THR A 302 -7.51 12.36 -33.14
C THR A 302 -8.80 12.10 -33.91
N ALA A 303 -9.92 12.02 -33.19
CA ALA A 303 -11.24 11.83 -33.79
C ALA A 303 -11.72 13.12 -34.50
N PRO A 304 -12.70 13.05 -35.42
CA PRO A 304 -13.20 14.23 -36.14
C PRO A 304 -13.77 15.35 -35.25
N ASP A 305 -14.16 15.02 -34.02
CA ASP A 305 -14.63 15.97 -33.00
C ASP A 305 -13.48 16.68 -32.25
N GLY A 306 -12.22 16.39 -32.61
CA GLY A 306 -11.02 16.96 -32.00
C GLY A 306 -10.52 16.21 -30.76
N THR A 307 -11.22 15.17 -30.30
CA THR A 307 -10.81 14.39 -29.13
C THR A 307 -9.60 13.52 -29.47
N ARG A 308 -8.56 13.52 -28.61
CA ARG A 308 -7.43 12.59 -28.72
C ARG A 308 -7.74 11.26 -28.06
N TRP A 309 -7.35 10.19 -28.74
CA TRP A 309 -7.56 8.80 -28.34
C TRP A 309 -6.23 8.07 -28.34
N VAL A 310 -6.04 7.21 -27.35
CA VAL A 310 -4.86 6.35 -27.21
C VAL A 310 -5.25 4.89 -27.26
N SER A 311 -4.39 4.09 -27.89
CA SER A 311 -4.51 2.64 -27.92
C SER A 311 -3.94 2.05 -26.62
N ILE A 312 -4.72 1.15 -26.03
CA ILE A 312 -4.38 0.44 -24.81
C ILE A 312 -4.51 -1.07 -25.00
N SER A 313 -3.91 -1.81 -24.08
CA SER A 313 -4.04 -3.26 -23.92
C SER A 313 -4.26 -3.58 -22.44
N ASP A 314 -5.08 -4.59 -22.16
CA ASP A 314 -5.30 -5.13 -20.81
C ASP A 314 -5.47 -6.66 -20.88
N SER A 315 -5.87 -7.29 -19.78
CA SER A 315 -6.13 -8.74 -19.69
C SER A 315 -7.15 -9.28 -20.71
N ASP A 316 -8.04 -8.41 -21.20
CA ASP A 316 -9.17 -8.79 -22.05
C ASP A 316 -8.94 -8.35 -23.52
N GLY A 317 -7.75 -7.83 -23.83
CA GLY A 317 -7.30 -7.51 -25.19
C GLY A 317 -7.03 -6.02 -25.44
N SER A 318 -6.94 -5.64 -26.71
CA SER A 318 -6.67 -4.26 -27.12
C SER A 318 -7.95 -3.41 -27.18
N GLY A 319 -7.78 -2.09 -27.12
CA GLY A 319 -8.88 -1.14 -27.33
C GLY A 319 -8.42 0.31 -27.40
N TRP A 320 -9.39 1.22 -27.48
CA TRP A 320 -9.17 2.66 -27.55
C TRP A 320 -9.89 3.38 -26.41
N VAL A 321 -9.21 4.38 -25.84
CA VAL A 321 -9.74 5.23 -24.77
C VAL A 321 -9.38 6.70 -25.04
N PRO A 322 -10.19 7.67 -24.57
CA PRO A 322 -9.81 9.07 -24.62
C PRO A 322 -8.52 9.30 -23.81
N GLU A 323 -7.56 10.04 -24.37
CA GLU A 323 -6.25 10.28 -23.73
C GLU A 323 -6.38 10.96 -22.36
N ASN A 324 -7.34 11.88 -22.25
CA ASN A 324 -7.64 12.59 -21.00
C ASN A 324 -8.35 11.74 -19.93
N ALA A 325 -8.75 10.51 -20.27
CA ALA A 325 -9.45 9.60 -19.37
C ALA A 325 -8.52 8.53 -18.79
N VAL A 326 -7.21 8.64 -19.02
CA VAL A 326 -6.16 7.79 -18.45
C VAL A 326 -5.05 8.67 -17.86
N ALA A 327 -4.33 8.14 -16.87
CA ALA A 327 -3.22 8.83 -16.21
C ALA A 327 -1.93 7.99 -16.27
N PRO A 328 -0.75 8.62 -16.43
CA PRO A 328 0.53 7.91 -16.40
C PRO A 328 0.95 7.44 -15.00
N HIS A 329 0.22 7.84 -13.96
CA HIS A 329 0.51 7.51 -12.57
C HIS A 329 -0.72 6.94 -11.87
N ASP A 330 -0.48 6.17 -10.81
CA ASP A 330 -1.54 5.74 -9.91
C ASP A 330 -2.24 6.99 -9.36
N PRO A 331 -3.56 7.16 -9.58
CA PRO A 331 -4.30 8.34 -9.11
C PRO A 331 -4.39 8.39 -7.58
N GLY A 332 -3.84 7.40 -6.88
CA GLY A 332 -3.80 7.35 -5.42
C GLY A 332 -5.10 6.78 -4.85
N PRO A 333 -5.27 6.79 -3.52
CA PRO A 333 -6.54 6.38 -2.90
C PRO A 333 -7.71 7.19 -3.48
N TRP A 334 -8.92 6.64 -3.42
CA TRP A 334 -10.12 7.32 -3.90
C TRP A 334 -10.20 8.76 -3.35
N PRO A 335 -10.55 9.77 -4.16
CA PRO A 335 -10.77 11.13 -3.68
C PRO A 335 -11.83 11.12 -2.58
N ALA A 336 -11.59 11.86 -1.49
CA ALA A 336 -12.59 12.05 -0.45
C ALA A 336 -13.80 12.78 -1.06
N LEU A 337 -14.97 12.13 -1.05
CA LEU A 337 -16.24 12.81 -1.32
C LEU A 337 -16.61 13.65 -0.10
N ASP A 338 -17.36 14.74 -0.34
CA ASP A 338 -17.87 15.59 0.73
C ASP A 338 -18.59 14.75 1.80
N ALA A 339 -18.21 14.94 3.05
CA ALA A 339 -18.78 14.21 4.18
C ALA A 339 -20.24 14.65 4.42
N PRO A 340 -21.22 13.74 4.37
CA PRO A 340 -22.55 14.00 4.92
C PRO A 340 -22.52 13.90 6.46
N PRO A 341 -23.55 14.39 7.17
CA PRO A 341 -23.52 14.55 8.64
C PRO A 341 -23.23 13.25 9.40
N THR A 342 -22.58 13.43 10.55
CA THR A 342 -21.97 12.42 11.41
C THR A 342 -22.99 11.37 11.91
N PRO A 343 -22.68 10.07 11.81
CA PRO A 343 -23.53 9.03 12.39
C PRO A 343 -23.50 9.06 13.93
N PRO A 344 -24.58 8.62 14.60
CA PRO A 344 -24.63 8.54 16.06
C PRO A 344 -23.56 7.60 16.63
N PRO A 345 -23.02 7.84 17.85
CA PRO A 345 -22.01 6.98 18.45
C PRO A 345 -22.58 5.59 18.78
N GLY A 346 -21.94 4.53 18.28
CA GLY A 346 -22.19 3.17 18.79
C GLY A 346 -21.88 1.97 17.90
N HIS A 347 -21.67 2.11 16.59
CA HIS A 347 -21.81 0.93 15.72
C HIS A 347 -21.04 1.07 14.39
N LEU A 348 -19.90 0.37 14.25
CA LEU A 348 -19.27 0.13 12.95
C LEU A 348 -19.34 -1.38 12.68
N LEU A 349 -20.34 -1.83 11.93
CA LEU A 349 -20.41 -3.19 11.41
C LEU A 349 -19.56 -3.28 10.13
N THR A 350 -18.61 -4.21 10.06
CA THR A 350 -17.83 -4.48 8.84
C THR A 350 -18.59 -5.44 7.94
N VAL A 351 -18.67 -5.13 6.64
CA VAL A 351 -19.23 -5.99 5.59
C VAL A 351 -18.30 -6.00 4.36
N TRP A 352 -18.50 -6.95 3.45
CA TRP A 352 -17.73 -7.11 2.23
C TRP A 352 -18.64 -7.20 1.02
N SER A 353 -18.22 -6.64 -0.12
CA SER A 353 -18.91 -6.91 -1.39
C SER A 353 -18.76 -8.37 -1.81
N THR A 354 -19.81 -8.95 -2.38
CA THR A 354 -19.80 -10.33 -2.91
C THR A 354 -19.61 -10.42 -4.42
N THR A 355 -19.43 -9.26 -5.05
CA THR A 355 -19.21 -9.08 -6.49
C THR A 355 -18.68 -7.66 -6.76
N GLU A 356 -18.35 -7.34 -8.02
CA GLU A 356 -18.14 -5.95 -8.42
C GLU A 356 -19.44 -5.14 -8.18
N LEU A 357 -19.34 -4.11 -7.36
CA LEU A 357 -20.50 -3.41 -6.81
C LEU A 357 -20.51 -1.94 -7.20
N ASN A 358 -21.60 -1.49 -7.82
CA ASN A 358 -21.84 -0.06 -8.03
C ASN A 358 -22.04 0.64 -6.68
N VAL A 359 -21.30 1.71 -6.44
CA VAL A 359 -21.47 2.62 -5.30
C VAL A 359 -22.17 3.90 -5.74
N ARG A 360 -23.03 4.44 -4.89
CA ARG A 360 -23.97 5.50 -5.27
C ARG A 360 -24.06 6.64 -4.26
N SER A 361 -24.44 7.83 -4.73
CA SER A 361 -24.68 9.01 -3.89
C SER A 361 -26.04 8.95 -3.18
N ALA A 362 -26.98 8.15 -3.71
CA ALA A 362 -28.31 7.93 -3.13
C ALA A 362 -28.75 6.45 -3.31
N PRO A 363 -29.65 5.93 -2.46
CA PRO A 363 -30.09 4.53 -2.47
C PRO A 363 -31.09 4.23 -3.60
N ALA A 364 -30.68 4.47 -4.85
CA ALA A 364 -31.53 4.27 -6.03
C ALA A 364 -30.68 3.93 -7.26
N VAL A 365 -31.20 3.06 -8.13
CA VAL A 365 -30.57 2.75 -9.42
C VAL A 365 -30.99 3.80 -10.45
N ARG A 366 -30.21 4.88 -10.58
CA ARG A 366 -30.39 5.93 -11.60
C ARG A 366 -29.04 6.39 -12.16
N PRO A 367 -28.98 6.98 -13.38
CA PRO A 367 -27.71 7.41 -13.97
C PRO A 367 -26.98 8.47 -13.12
N ASP A 368 -27.71 9.41 -12.53
CA ASP A 368 -27.21 10.53 -11.72
C ASP A 368 -26.73 10.13 -10.32
N THR A 369 -27.10 8.94 -9.85
CA THR A 369 -26.69 8.45 -8.53
C THR A 369 -25.43 7.59 -8.56
N LEU A 370 -24.93 7.21 -9.75
CA LEU A 370 -23.73 6.38 -9.86
C LEU A 370 -22.49 7.22 -9.53
N VAL A 371 -21.79 6.84 -8.46
CA VAL A 371 -20.56 7.50 -8.01
C VAL A 371 -19.33 6.71 -8.45
N GLY A 372 -19.45 5.39 -8.55
CA GLY A 372 -18.40 4.54 -9.08
C GLY A 372 -18.65 3.06 -8.88
N ARG A 373 -17.59 2.26 -8.96
CA ARG A 373 -17.64 0.81 -8.74
C ARG A 373 -16.51 0.36 -7.83
N ILE A 374 -16.80 -0.60 -6.96
CA ILE A 374 -15.81 -1.25 -6.10
C ILE A 374 -15.66 -2.73 -6.51
N PRO A 375 -14.44 -3.30 -6.42
CA PRO A 375 -14.21 -4.72 -6.69
C PRO A 375 -14.99 -5.65 -5.76
N ASP A 376 -15.03 -6.93 -6.11
CA ASP A 376 -15.44 -8.01 -5.19
C ASP A 376 -14.54 -8.03 -3.93
N GLN A 377 -15.07 -8.51 -2.82
CA GLN A 377 -14.40 -8.62 -1.51
C GLN A 377 -13.91 -7.29 -0.92
N THR A 378 -14.42 -6.16 -1.42
CA THR A 378 -14.08 -4.85 -0.87
C THR A 378 -14.65 -4.73 0.53
N ARG A 379 -13.80 -4.39 1.51
CA ARG A 379 -14.18 -4.15 2.90
C ARG A 379 -14.89 -2.80 3.06
N LEU A 380 -16.03 -2.81 3.75
CA LEU A 380 -16.93 -1.69 3.92
C LEU A 380 -17.32 -1.56 5.40
N THR A 381 -17.36 -0.33 5.90
CA THR A 381 -17.87 -0.01 7.23
C THR A 381 -19.29 0.54 7.12
N ILE A 382 -20.26 -0.10 7.77
CA ILE A 382 -21.65 0.37 7.84
C ILE A 382 -21.72 1.63 8.72
N LEU A 383 -22.47 2.64 8.27
CA LEU A 383 -22.59 3.96 8.92
C LEU A 383 -24.00 4.24 9.45
N GLN A 384 -24.85 3.21 9.53
CA GLN A 384 -26.21 3.28 10.04
C GLN A 384 -26.38 2.29 11.20
N ASP A 385 -27.57 2.27 11.81
CA ASP A 385 -27.89 1.36 12.90
C ASP A 385 -27.51 -0.10 12.58
N THR A 386 -26.67 -0.73 13.41
CA THR A 386 -26.13 -2.08 13.16
C THR A 386 -27.22 -3.13 13.16
N GLN A 387 -28.20 -3.06 14.06
CA GLN A 387 -29.23 -4.08 14.16
C GLN A 387 -30.14 -4.07 12.92
N GLN A 388 -30.51 -2.89 12.45
CA GLN A 388 -31.24 -2.72 11.20
C GLN A 388 -30.38 -3.14 10.00
N ALA A 389 -29.11 -2.73 9.94
CA ALA A 389 -28.21 -3.10 8.86
C ALA A 389 -28.06 -4.63 8.74
N GLN A 390 -27.87 -5.34 9.84
CA GLN A 390 -27.83 -6.81 9.89
C GLN A 390 -29.08 -7.44 9.27
N SER A 391 -30.27 -6.87 9.55
CA SER A 391 -31.52 -7.38 8.97
C SER A 391 -31.67 -7.14 7.45
N TRP A 392 -30.86 -6.25 6.87
CA TRP A 392 -30.92 -5.86 5.46
C TRP A 392 -29.85 -6.51 4.59
N ILE A 393 -28.74 -6.97 5.17
CA ILE A 393 -27.67 -7.68 4.45
C ILE A 393 -28.26 -8.86 3.67
N GLY A 394 -27.92 -8.95 2.39
CA GLY A 394 -28.44 -9.96 1.46
C GLY A 394 -29.87 -9.73 0.96
N GLN A 395 -30.60 -8.70 1.43
CA GLN A 395 -32.01 -8.47 1.07
C GLN A 395 -32.15 -7.62 -0.20
N LEU A 396 -32.93 -8.10 -1.16
CA LEU A 396 -33.22 -7.39 -2.40
C LEU A 396 -34.00 -6.09 -2.13
N GLY A 397 -33.61 -5.00 -2.80
CA GLY A 397 -34.26 -3.69 -2.68
C GLY A 397 -33.88 -2.90 -1.43
N LYS A 398 -33.07 -3.46 -0.52
CA LYS A 398 -32.51 -2.73 0.62
C LYS A 398 -31.17 -2.09 0.25
N TRP A 399 -30.87 -0.97 0.88
CA TRP A 399 -29.66 -0.19 0.64
C TRP A 399 -28.97 0.08 1.97
N LEU A 400 -27.64 0.03 1.95
CA LEU A 400 -26.80 0.26 3.11
C LEU A 400 -25.94 1.49 2.85
N ARG A 401 -25.91 2.40 3.81
CA ARG A 401 -24.93 3.49 3.85
C ARG A 401 -23.64 2.95 4.43
N VAL A 402 -22.56 3.05 3.67
CA VAL A 402 -21.25 2.48 4.00
C VAL A 402 -20.14 3.49 3.77
N ARG A 403 -19.02 3.33 4.46
CA ARG A 403 -17.73 3.90 4.13
C ARG A 403 -16.86 2.81 3.53
N ILE A 404 -16.18 3.09 2.43
CA ILE A 404 -15.18 2.16 1.89
C ILE A 404 -13.95 2.20 2.81
N ASP A 405 -13.50 1.06 3.33
CA ASP A 405 -12.35 1.04 4.24
C ASP A 405 -11.01 1.19 3.47
N PRO A 406 -9.93 1.70 4.12
CA PRO A 406 -9.87 2.18 5.51
C PRO A 406 -10.31 3.65 5.69
N ASN A 407 -10.27 4.48 4.64
CA ASN A 407 -10.56 5.93 4.69
C ASN A 407 -11.26 6.42 3.42
N GLY A 408 -11.96 5.54 2.70
CA GLY A 408 -12.67 5.86 1.47
C GLY A 408 -13.97 6.63 1.69
N PRO A 409 -14.67 7.01 0.61
CA PRO A 409 -15.85 7.85 0.69
C PRO A 409 -17.06 7.12 1.31
N GLU A 410 -17.99 7.91 1.83
CA GLU A 410 -19.30 7.42 2.24
C GLU A 410 -20.23 7.32 1.03
N VAL A 411 -20.84 6.15 0.84
CA VAL A 411 -21.65 5.83 -0.33
C VAL A 411 -22.81 4.90 0.04
N TRP A 412 -23.77 4.77 -0.87
CA TRP A 412 -24.84 3.78 -0.81
C TRP A 412 -24.50 2.57 -1.66
N VAL A 413 -24.68 1.38 -1.07
CA VAL A 413 -24.55 0.09 -1.76
C VAL A 413 -25.84 -0.71 -1.67
N ALA A 414 -26.07 -1.54 -2.68
CA ALA A 414 -27.16 -2.49 -2.70
C ALA A 414 -26.90 -3.61 -1.68
N ALA A 415 -27.80 -3.78 -0.70
CA ALA A 415 -27.60 -4.70 0.41
C ALA A 415 -27.53 -6.18 -0.03
N TRP A 416 -28.13 -6.51 -1.17
CA TRP A 416 -28.12 -7.87 -1.75
C TRP A 416 -26.79 -8.27 -2.40
N TYR A 417 -25.80 -7.38 -2.44
CA TYR A 417 -24.43 -7.66 -2.92
C TYR A 417 -23.38 -7.48 -1.83
N VAL A 418 -23.77 -7.50 -0.55
CA VAL A 418 -22.84 -7.48 0.57
C VAL A 418 -23.06 -8.64 1.53
N THR A 419 -22.03 -8.97 2.30
CA THR A 419 -22.03 -9.99 3.35
C THR A 419 -21.30 -9.48 4.58
N ASP A 420 -21.71 -9.88 5.77
CA ASP A 420 -21.00 -9.66 7.05
C ASP A 420 -19.90 -10.70 7.31
N ARG A 421 -19.63 -11.58 6.34
CA ARG A 421 -18.54 -12.56 6.42
C ARG A 421 -17.31 -12.05 5.70
N ASP A 422 -16.18 -12.08 6.40
CA ASP A 422 -14.89 -11.79 5.79
C ASP A 422 -14.53 -12.92 4.82
N PRO A 423 -14.44 -12.66 3.50
CA PRO A 423 -14.07 -13.66 2.51
C PRO A 423 -12.63 -14.16 2.68
N GLN A 424 -11.80 -13.46 3.47
CA GLN A 424 -10.44 -13.86 3.80
C GLN A 424 -10.30 -14.43 5.21
N ALA A 425 -11.36 -14.48 6.02
CA ALA A 425 -11.30 -15.14 7.31
C ALA A 425 -11.03 -16.64 7.12
N PRO A 426 -10.10 -17.22 7.89
CA PRO A 426 -9.87 -18.66 7.85
C PRO A 426 -11.17 -19.38 8.21
N SER A 427 -11.65 -20.20 7.28
CA SER A 427 -12.89 -20.96 7.43
C SER A 427 -12.68 -22.07 8.46
N VAL A 428 -13.15 -21.84 9.69
CA VAL A 428 -13.17 -22.85 10.75
C VAL A 428 -14.38 -23.76 10.52
N PRO A 429 -14.22 -25.09 10.53
CA PRO A 429 -15.35 -26.02 10.47
C PRO A 429 -16.37 -25.73 11.57
N SER A 430 -17.63 -25.58 11.21
CA SER A 430 -18.71 -25.33 12.18
C SER A 430 -19.53 -26.58 12.50
N LEU A 431 -19.86 -27.37 11.46
CA LEU A 431 -20.68 -28.57 11.50
C LEU A 431 -20.18 -29.54 10.44
N GLN A 432 -20.46 -30.82 10.62
CA GLN A 432 -20.18 -31.83 9.61
C GLN A 432 -21.45 -32.18 8.85
N VAL A 433 -21.29 -32.41 7.54
CA VAL A 433 -22.38 -32.79 6.64
C VAL A 433 -22.00 -34.05 5.87
N LYS A 434 -22.94 -34.98 5.76
CA LYS A 434 -22.79 -36.23 5.00
C LYS A 434 -23.32 -36.04 3.59
N VAL A 435 -22.55 -36.49 2.60
CA VAL A 435 -22.98 -36.54 1.19
C VAL A 435 -24.01 -37.67 1.01
N ILE A 436 -25.13 -37.35 0.36
CA ILE A 436 -26.20 -38.27 -0.01
C ILE A 436 -26.36 -38.24 -1.54
N SER A 437 -25.71 -39.16 -2.24
CA SER A 437 -25.73 -39.29 -3.71
C SER A 437 -25.70 -40.77 -4.15
N PRO A 438 -26.65 -41.62 -3.70
CA PRO A 438 -26.57 -43.07 -3.89
C PRO A 438 -26.67 -43.54 -5.35
N THR A 439 -27.30 -42.75 -6.23
CA THR A 439 -27.47 -43.11 -7.65
C THR A 439 -26.24 -42.77 -8.50
N VAL A 440 -25.58 -41.64 -8.21
CA VAL A 440 -24.43 -41.15 -8.98
C VAL A 440 -23.11 -41.59 -8.33
N GLY A 441 -23.13 -41.87 -7.03
CA GLY A 441 -21.99 -42.34 -6.23
C GLY A 441 -21.05 -41.23 -5.77
N TYR A 442 -21.23 -39.98 -6.22
CA TYR A 442 -20.40 -38.84 -5.83
C TYR A 442 -21.15 -37.51 -5.95
N LEU A 443 -20.57 -36.46 -5.37
CA LEU A 443 -20.98 -35.06 -5.44
C LEU A 443 -19.79 -34.19 -5.89
N ASN A 444 -20.01 -33.29 -6.86
CA ASN A 444 -18.96 -32.35 -7.29
C ASN A 444 -18.83 -31.19 -6.27
N ILE A 445 -17.59 -30.91 -5.87
CA ILE A 445 -17.19 -29.71 -5.14
C ILE A 445 -16.74 -28.67 -6.17
N ARG A 446 -17.34 -27.48 -6.19
CA ARG A 446 -17.12 -26.46 -7.23
C ARG A 446 -16.43 -25.22 -6.69
N LYS A 447 -15.78 -24.45 -7.55
CA LYS A 447 -15.14 -23.18 -7.18
C LYS A 447 -16.14 -22.05 -6.81
N GLY A 448 -17.44 -22.27 -7.00
CA GLY A 448 -18.49 -21.30 -6.66
C GLY A 448 -19.88 -21.95 -6.56
N PRO A 449 -20.88 -21.25 -5.98
CA PRO A 449 -22.19 -21.78 -5.63
C PRO A 449 -23.17 -21.86 -6.82
N ALA A 450 -22.74 -22.48 -7.92
CA ALA A 450 -23.59 -22.77 -9.08
C ALA A 450 -23.01 -23.91 -9.93
N THR A 451 -23.86 -24.58 -10.71
CA THR A 451 -23.44 -25.66 -11.62
C THR A 451 -22.55 -25.20 -12.76
N THR A 452 -22.52 -23.89 -13.04
CA THR A 452 -21.67 -23.24 -14.06
C THR A 452 -20.22 -23.06 -13.61
N HIS A 453 -19.93 -23.11 -12.31
CA HIS A 453 -18.55 -22.96 -11.83
C HIS A 453 -17.72 -24.23 -12.05
N PRO A 454 -16.41 -24.11 -12.33
CA PRO A 454 -15.51 -25.25 -12.50
C PRO A 454 -15.51 -26.19 -11.29
N VAL A 455 -15.34 -27.49 -11.54
CA VAL A 455 -15.21 -28.51 -10.50
C VAL A 455 -13.81 -28.40 -9.87
N ALA A 456 -13.76 -28.21 -8.55
CA ALA A 456 -12.55 -28.19 -7.72
C ALA A 456 -12.18 -29.58 -7.19
N GLY A 457 -13.18 -30.46 -7.00
CA GLY A 457 -12.98 -31.85 -6.59
C GLY A 457 -14.28 -32.63 -6.55
N ARG A 458 -14.23 -33.86 -6.01
CA ARG A 458 -15.40 -34.73 -5.83
C ARG A 458 -15.37 -35.34 -4.45
N ALA A 459 -16.54 -35.43 -3.82
CA ALA A 459 -16.78 -36.17 -2.59
C ALA A 459 -17.61 -37.41 -2.91
N GLN A 460 -17.28 -38.57 -2.33
CA GLN A 460 -18.02 -39.82 -2.57
C GLN A 460 -19.35 -39.82 -1.81
N ASP A 461 -20.29 -40.67 -2.25
CA ASP A 461 -21.50 -40.95 -1.48
C ASP A 461 -21.15 -41.42 -0.07
N GLY A 462 -21.82 -40.85 0.92
CA GLY A 462 -21.58 -41.12 2.34
C GLY A 462 -20.35 -40.43 2.95
N GLU A 463 -19.54 -39.72 2.18
CA GLU A 463 -18.39 -38.96 2.69
C GLU A 463 -18.86 -37.84 3.64
N ILE A 464 -18.09 -37.63 4.72
CA ILE A 464 -18.32 -36.54 5.67
C ILE A 464 -17.44 -35.37 5.29
N LEU A 465 -18.06 -34.20 5.17
CA LEU A 465 -17.43 -32.94 4.83
C LEU A 465 -17.52 -31.96 6.00
N ASP A 466 -16.47 -31.18 6.20
CA ASP A 466 -16.51 -30.03 7.10
C ASP A 466 -17.29 -28.91 6.41
N ALA A 467 -18.37 -28.42 7.02
CA ALA A 467 -19.04 -27.20 6.57
C ALA A 467 -18.26 -25.99 7.11
N LEU A 468 -17.93 -25.08 6.22
CA LEU A 468 -17.04 -23.93 6.48
C LEU A 468 -17.81 -22.62 6.70
N GLU A 469 -19.11 -22.73 6.98
CA GLU A 469 -20.01 -21.61 7.25
C GLU A 469 -20.52 -21.68 8.69
N PRO A 470 -20.90 -20.59 9.38
CA PRO A 470 -21.58 -20.63 10.68
C PRO A 470 -22.68 -21.70 10.80
N ALA A 471 -22.72 -22.40 11.94
CA ALA A 471 -23.61 -23.55 12.17
C ALA A 471 -25.09 -23.25 11.84
N ALA A 472 -25.61 -22.10 12.27
CA ALA A 472 -26.98 -21.67 12.00
C ALA A 472 -27.29 -21.53 10.49
N ASP A 473 -26.30 -21.14 9.68
CA ASP A 473 -26.46 -21.01 8.24
C ASP A 473 -26.37 -22.37 7.54
N VAL A 474 -25.53 -23.27 8.05
CA VAL A 474 -25.47 -24.66 7.58
C VAL A 474 -26.81 -25.34 7.81
N GLU A 475 -27.36 -25.25 9.02
CA GLU A 475 -28.67 -25.82 9.39
C GLU A 475 -29.80 -25.27 8.51
N ARG A 476 -29.75 -23.99 8.15
CA ARG A 476 -30.76 -23.35 7.29
C ARG A 476 -30.66 -23.77 5.83
N LYS A 477 -29.48 -24.14 5.34
CA LYS A 477 -29.21 -24.43 3.92
C LYS A 477 -29.18 -25.93 3.61
N VAL A 478 -28.74 -26.78 4.54
CA VAL A 478 -28.61 -28.23 4.35
C VAL A 478 -29.96 -28.85 3.95
N GLY A 479 -29.95 -29.73 2.95
CA GLY A 479 -31.15 -30.32 2.36
C GLY A 479 -31.99 -29.39 1.45
N GLN A 480 -31.69 -28.08 1.36
CA GLN A 480 -32.51 -27.13 0.60
C GLN A 480 -32.12 -27.08 -0.88
N THR A 481 -33.12 -27.20 -1.77
CA THR A 481 -32.93 -27.10 -3.23
C THR A 481 -32.45 -25.70 -3.62
N GLY A 482 -31.44 -25.64 -4.50
CA GLY A 482 -30.87 -24.39 -4.98
C GLY A 482 -29.93 -23.68 -4.01
N LYS A 483 -29.72 -24.20 -2.79
CA LYS A 483 -28.73 -23.69 -1.83
C LYS A 483 -27.40 -24.44 -1.97
N TRP A 484 -26.32 -23.75 -1.62
CA TRP A 484 -24.96 -24.26 -1.67
C TRP A 484 -24.29 -24.05 -0.32
N LEU A 485 -23.47 -25.01 0.07
CA LEU A 485 -22.64 -24.95 1.27
C LEU A 485 -21.17 -24.95 0.87
N GLU A 486 -20.41 -24.01 1.46
CA GLU A 486 -18.97 -24.11 1.43
C GLU A 486 -18.50 -25.24 2.35
N VAL A 487 -17.71 -26.15 1.80
CA VAL A 487 -17.30 -27.39 2.43
C VAL A 487 -15.83 -27.69 2.18
N ARG A 488 -15.25 -28.52 3.04
CA ARG A 488 -13.91 -29.09 2.86
C ARG A 488 -13.95 -30.60 3.00
N THR A 489 -13.34 -31.31 2.05
CA THR A 489 -13.17 -32.76 2.12
C THR A 489 -12.05 -33.13 3.11
N ALA A 490 -12.01 -34.40 3.55
CA ALA A 490 -10.92 -34.90 4.40
C ALA A 490 -9.53 -34.77 3.74
N GLY A 491 -9.48 -34.79 2.41
CA GLY A 491 -8.26 -34.56 1.63
C GLY A 491 -7.87 -33.08 1.49
N GLY A 492 -8.58 -32.16 2.14
CA GLY A 492 -8.28 -30.72 2.15
C GLY A 492 -8.81 -29.95 0.95
N VAL A 493 -9.67 -30.54 0.10
CA VAL A 493 -10.27 -29.82 -1.03
C VAL A 493 -11.40 -28.95 -0.53
N THR A 494 -11.25 -27.64 -0.64
CA THR A 494 -12.28 -26.65 -0.31
C THR A 494 -13.06 -26.20 -1.56
N GLY A 495 -14.38 -26.03 -1.41
CA GLY A 495 -15.23 -25.41 -2.41
C GLY A 495 -16.71 -25.52 -2.05
N TYR A 496 -17.60 -25.34 -3.02
CA TYR A 496 -19.05 -25.32 -2.82
C TYR A 496 -19.70 -26.63 -3.26
N ALA A 497 -20.51 -27.22 -2.37
CA ALA A 497 -21.33 -28.39 -2.61
C ALA A 497 -22.83 -28.01 -2.63
N ALA A 498 -23.60 -28.66 -3.50
CA ALA A 498 -25.04 -28.47 -3.56
C ALA A 498 -25.71 -28.99 -2.29
N ALA A 499 -26.37 -28.12 -1.53
CA ALA A 499 -26.83 -28.41 -0.18
C ALA A 499 -27.97 -29.45 -0.13
N TRP A 500 -28.72 -29.62 -1.23
CA TRP A 500 -29.77 -30.64 -1.36
C TRP A 500 -29.25 -32.08 -1.52
N TYR A 501 -27.93 -32.26 -1.66
CA TYR A 501 -27.26 -33.57 -1.59
C TYR A 501 -26.51 -33.76 -0.26
N LEU A 502 -26.78 -32.92 0.73
CA LEU A 502 -26.11 -32.94 2.03
C LEU A 502 -27.14 -33.14 3.15
N GLN A 503 -26.75 -33.89 4.17
CA GLN A 503 -27.50 -34.05 5.42
C GLN A 503 -26.59 -33.70 6.60
N LEU A 504 -27.12 -33.10 7.65
CA LEU A 504 -26.34 -32.89 8.87
C LEU A 504 -25.82 -34.23 9.39
N HIS A 505 -24.52 -34.30 9.59
CA HIS A 505 -23.89 -35.41 10.27
C HIS A 505 -23.92 -35.14 11.77
N THR A 506 -25.04 -35.45 12.40
CA THR A 506 -25.10 -35.61 13.85
C THR A 506 -24.50 -36.97 14.15
N GLY A 507 -23.27 -37.02 14.68
CA GLY A 507 -22.63 -38.28 15.02
C GLY A 507 -23.52 -39.13 15.94
N ALA A 508 -24.21 -40.13 15.37
CA ALA A 508 -24.71 -41.24 16.13
C ALA A 508 -23.50 -42.12 16.43
N ALA A 509 -23.22 -42.30 17.72
CA ALA A 509 -22.05 -43.01 18.22
C ALA A 509 -21.87 -44.37 17.52
N PRO A 510 -20.72 -44.61 16.87
CA PRO A 510 -20.23 -45.97 16.69
C PRO A 510 -19.90 -46.55 18.07
N GLU A 511 -20.21 -47.82 18.27
CA GLU A 511 -19.90 -48.59 19.47
C GLU A 511 -18.44 -48.40 19.93
N ILE A 512 -18.28 -48.33 21.24
CA ILE A 512 -17.05 -48.08 22.01
C ILE A 512 -15.87 -48.92 21.49
N PRO A 513 -14.72 -48.27 21.21
CA PRO A 513 -13.46 -48.71 21.76
C PRO A 513 -12.80 -47.54 22.52
N GLY A 514 -13.00 -47.49 23.84
CA GLY A 514 -12.16 -46.80 24.83
C GLY A 514 -12.08 -45.27 24.77
N PRO A 515 -12.18 -44.56 25.91
CA PRO A 515 -11.90 -43.13 25.95
C PRO A 515 -10.40 -42.88 25.73
N THR A 516 -10.06 -41.91 24.90
CA THR A 516 -8.73 -41.31 24.87
C THR A 516 -8.48 -40.71 26.26
N GLU A 517 -7.53 -41.28 27.02
CA GLU A 517 -7.26 -40.84 28.39
C GLU A 517 -6.66 -39.42 28.42
N LEU A 518 -7.49 -38.39 28.64
CA LEU A 518 -7.03 -37.01 28.82
C LEU A 518 -6.66 -36.74 30.30
N HIS A 519 -5.39 -36.98 30.64
CA HIS A 519 -4.83 -36.69 31.97
C HIS A 519 -4.27 -35.26 32.11
N TYR A 520 -3.96 -34.61 31.00
CA TYR A 520 -3.32 -33.28 30.95
C TYR A 520 -4.10 -32.33 30.07
N VAL A 521 -4.11 -31.06 30.45
CA VAL A 521 -4.82 -29.97 29.77
C VAL A 521 -3.90 -28.75 29.67
N GLN A 522 -4.05 -27.96 28.60
CA GLN A 522 -3.29 -26.75 28.38
C GLN A 522 -4.15 -25.51 28.61
N VAL A 523 -3.58 -24.48 29.26
CA VAL A 523 -4.26 -23.20 29.47
C VAL A 523 -4.32 -22.39 28.17
N ASN A 524 -5.52 -22.16 27.65
CA ASN A 524 -5.82 -21.29 26.52
C ASN A 524 -6.48 -19.98 27.01
N SER A 525 -5.64 -19.05 27.50
CA SER A 525 -6.05 -17.73 28.02
C SER A 525 -4.95 -16.70 27.71
N PRO A 526 -4.81 -16.29 26.43
CA PRO A 526 -3.74 -15.39 25.99
C PRO A 526 -3.85 -14.02 26.70
N GLY A 527 -2.70 -13.50 27.15
CA GLY A 527 -2.58 -12.16 27.74
C GLY A 527 -2.98 -12.01 29.22
N ILE A 528 -3.69 -12.98 29.82
CA ILE A 528 -4.20 -12.83 31.21
C ILE A 528 -3.89 -14.06 32.08
N GLY A 529 -3.64 -15.23 31.48
CA GLY A 529 -3.47 -16.48 32.24
C GLY A 529 -4.75 -16.92 32.93
N LEU A 530 -4.65 -17.80 33.93
CA LEU A 530 -5.80 -18.42 34.58
C LEU A 530 -5.64 -18.45 36.11
N ASN A 531 -6.68 -17.99 36.80
CA ASN A 531 -6.76 -18.05 38.25
C ASN A 531 -7.13 -19.47 38.70
N ILE A 532 -6.41 -19.97 39.70
CA ILE A 532 -6.72 -21.22 40.39
C ILE A 532 -7.44 -20.86 41.68
N ARG A 533 -8.60 -21.49 41.90
CA ARG A 533 -9.50 -21.15 43.00
C ARG A 533 -9.69 -22.32 43.96
N SER A 534 -10.09 -22.00 45.19
CA SER A 534 -10.37 -23.00 46.24
C SER A 534 -11.61 -23.86 45.96
N GLY A 535 -12.49 -23.43 45.04
CA GLY A 535 -13.69 -24.16 44.62
C GLY A 535 -14.12 -23.82 43.18
N PRO A 536 -15.10 -24.56 42.62
CA PRO A 536 -15.53 -24.46 41.23
C PRO A 536 -16.47 -23.27 40.99
N GLY A 537 -15.92 -22.06 40.94
CA GLY A 537 -16.70 -20.84 40.73
C GLY A 537 -15.87 -19.56 40.92
N VAL A 538 -16.30 -18.45 40.33
CA VAL A 538 -15.58 -17.16 40.41
C VAL A 538 -15.68 -16.50 41.79
N GLU A 539 -16.64 -16.92 42.60
CA GLU A 539 -16.88 -16.52 43.98
C GLU A 539 -15.87 -17.14 44.97
N HIS A 540 -15.20 -18.22 44.59
CA HIS A 540 -14.20 -18.87 45.42
C HIS A 540 -12.86 -18.12 45.41
N THR A 541 -12.20 -18.06 46.57
CA THR A 541 -10.92 -17.37 46.74
C THR A 541 -9.87 -17.86 45.74
N GLN A 542 -9.18 -16.93 45.09
CA GLN A 542 -8.00 -17.23 44.28
C GLN A 542 -6.87 -17.72 45.19
N THR A 543 -6.42 -18.95 44.97
CA THR A 543 -5.33 -19.57 45.72
C THR A 543 -4.01 -19.50 44.97
N TRP A 544 -4.05 -19.42 43.63
CA TRP A 544 -2.88 -19.32 42.78
C TRP A 544 -3.23 -18.74 41.40
N TRP A 545 -2.22 -18.52 40.55
CA TRP A 545 -2.38 -18.10 39.15
C TRP A 545 -1.37 -18.84 38.26
N VAL A 546 -1.75 -19.12 37.01
CA VAL A 546 -0.88 -19.77 36.00
C VAL A 546 -0.94 -19.04 34.66
N PRO A 547 0.18 -18.91 33.92
CA PRO A 547 0.21 -18.23 32.63
C PRO A 547 -0.46 -19.04 31.51
N HIS A 548 -0.70 -18.38 30.37
CA HIS A 548 -1.10 -19.03 29.12
C HIS A 548 -0.11 -20.14 28.75
N THR A 549 -0.59 -21.19 28.07
CA THR A 549 0.14 -22.37 27.63
C THR A 549 0.63 -23.31 28.74
N THR A 550 0.37 -22.99 30.02
CA THR A 550 0.70 -23.87 31.14
C THR A 550 0.00 -25.22 30.98
N ILE A 551 0.76 -26.31 31.10
CA ILE A 551 0.22 -27.66 31.19
C ILE A 551 -0.19 -27.95 32.63
N LEU A 552 -1.43 -28.35 32.82
CA LEU A 552 -2.01 -28.72 34.11
C LEU A 552 -2.36 -30.21 34.09
N ARG A 553 -2.13 -30.87 35.22
CA ARG A 553 -2.62 -32.24 35.42
C ARG A 553 -4.05 -32.18 35.90
N SER A 554 -4.96 -32.89 35.23
CA SER A 554 -6.31 -33.10 35.77
C SER A 554 -6.25 -34.05 36.96
N LEU A 555 -6.99 -33.71 38.01
CA LEU A 555 -7.21 -34.58 39.18
C LEU A 555 -8.55 -35.31 39.10
N GLU A 556 -9.26 -35.17 37.98
CA GLU A 556 -10.51 -35.88 37.69
C GLU A 556 -10.24 -37.07 36.77
N ALA A 557 -11.21 -37.99 36.65
CA ALA A 557 -11.09 -39.11 35.73
C ALA A 557 -10.86 -38.59 34.29
N PRO A 558 -10.04 -39.26 33.46
CA PRO A 558 -9.72 -38.78 32.11
C PRO A 558 -10.96 -38.56 31.23
N VAL A 559 -11.97 -39.42 31.38
CA VAL A 559 -13.27 -39.30 30.69
C VAL A 559 -14.03 -38.05 31.13
N THR A 560 -14.07 -37.79 32.45
CA THR A 560 -14.69 -36.59 33.02
C THR A 560 -13.95 -35.33 32.59
N THR A 561 -12.62 -35.41 32.49
CA THR A 561 -11.76 -34.33 32.03
C THR A 561 -12.08 -33.99 30.58
N ALA A 562 -12.06 -35.00 29.70
CA ALA A 562 -12.41 -34.84 28.28
C ALA A 562 -13.82 -34.26 28.09
N ALA A 563 -14.78 -34.63 28.95
CA ALA A 563 -16.15 -34.11 28.89
C ALA A 563 -16.27 -32.63 29.31
N LYS A 564 -15.36 -32.12 30.13
CA LYS A 564 -15.43 -30.75 30.68
C LYS A 564 -14.57 -29.73 29.94
N VAL A 565 -13.44 -30.14 29.35
CA VAL A 565 -12.52 -29.25 28.63
C VAL A 565 -13.26 -28.49 27.52
N GLY A 566 -13.03 -27.19 27.42
CA GLY A 566 -13.70 -26.29 26.46
C GLY A 566 -15.14 -25.92 26.81
N GLN A 567 -15.77 -26.54 27.81
CA GLN A 567 -17.18 -26.33 28.11
C GLN A 567 -17.42 -25.10 29.00
N GLN A 568 -18.30 -24.20 28.55
CA GLN A 568 -18.71 -23.01 29.31
C GLN A 568 -19.37 -23.39 30.64
N GLY A 569 -19.01 -22.66 31.71
CA GLY A 569 -19.52 -22.88 33.06
C GLY A 569 -18.98 -24.13 33.77
N GLN A 570 -18.20 -25.00 33.10
CA GLN A 570 -17.58 -26.16 33.73
C GLN A 570 -16.26 -25.79 34.41
N TRP A 571 -15.98 -26.45 35.52
CA TRP A 571 -14.73 -26.29 36.29
C TRP A 571 -14.02 -27.63 36.41
N LEU A 572 -12.69 -27.58 36.29
CA LEU A 572 -11.83 -28.74 36.41
C LEU A 572 -10.95 -28.62 37.64
N ARG A 573 -10.91 -29.69 38.44
CA ARG A 573 -9.94 -29.83 39.52
C ARG A 573 -8.59 -30.22 38.93
N ILE A 574 -7.58 -29.40 39.17
CA ILE A 574 -6.25 -29.54 38.57
C ILE A 574 -5.15 -29.51 39.62
N ARG A 575 -3.96 -29.96 39.20
CA ARG A 575 -2.69 -29.75 39.90
C ARG A 575 -1.71 -29.05 38.95
N THR A 576 -1.11 -27.95 39.41
CA THR A 576 -0.06 -27.24 38.66
C THR A 576 1.27 -27.99 38.69
N PRO A 577 2.23 -27.64 37.81
CA PRO A 577 3.61 -28.11 37.91
C PRO A 577 4.23 -27.86 39.29
N GLY A 578 3.90 -26.73 39.94
CA GLY A 578 4.29 -26.39 41.31
C GLY A 578 3.50 -27.12 42.41
N ARG A 579 2.79 -28.20 42.08
CA ARG A 579 1.95 -29.03 42.97
C ARG A 579 0.87 -28.28 43.75
N LYS A 580 0.44 -27.10 43.26
CA LYS A 580 -0.73 -26.40 43.80
C LYS A 580 -1.98 -27.01 43.21
N GLU A 581 -2.95 -27.32 44.05
CA GLU A 581 -4.25 -27.84 43.62
C GLU A 581 -5.33 -26.78 43.74
N GLY A 582 -6.32 -26.86 42.85
CA GLY A 582 -7.51 -26.05 42.92
C GLY A 582 -8.36 -26.26 41.67
N TYR A 583 -9.29 -25.34 41.45
CA TYR A 583 -10.22 -25.38 40.34
C TYR A 583 -9.94 -24.27 39.33
N VAL A 584 -10.05 -24.62 38.06
CA VAL A 584 -9.92 -23.69 36.94
C VAL A 584 -11.11 -23.79 36.00
N ALA A 585 -11.42 -22.68 35.33
CA ALA A 585 -12.47 -22.61 34.32
C ALA A 585 -12.11 -23.48 33.10
N ALA A 586 -12.92 -24.50 32.82
CA ALA A 586 -12.62 -25.49 31.79
C ALA A 586 -12.75 -24.96 30.35
N TRP A 587 -13.49 -23.86 30.15
CA TRP A 587 -13.61 -23.18 28.85
C TRP A 587 -12.37 -22.38 28.43
N TYR A 588 -11.40 -22.21 29.33
CA TYR A 588 -10.07 -21.71 29.01
C TYR A 588 -9.02 -22.82 28.98
N LEU A 589 -9.46 -24.08 28.84
CA LEU A 589 -8.59 -25.24 28.72
C LEU A 589 -8.81 -25.91 27.37
N GLU A 590 -7.73 -26.49 26.84
CA GLU A 590 -7.74 -27.33 25.64
C GLU A 590 -6.90 -28.58 25.84
N ALA A 591 -7.09 -29.56 24.95
CA ALA A 591 -6.20 -30.72 24.90
C ALA A 591 -4.81 -30.26 24.41
N PRO A 592 -3.71 -30.70 25.03
CA PRO A 592 -2.38 -30.37 24.55
C PRO A 592 -2.18 -30.85 23.09
N PRO A 593 -1.39 -30.13 22.28
CA PRO A 593 -1.20 -30.43 20.85
C PRO A 593 -0.52 -31.78 20.58
N ALA A 594 0.13 -32.36 21.61
CA ALA A 594 0.63 -33.72 21.58
C ALA A 594 0.43 -34.38 22.96
N PRO A 595 0.13 -35.70 23.02
CA PRO A 595 0.16 -36.44 24.29
C PRO A 595 1.54 -36.32 24.93
N ASP A 596 1.63 -36.01 26.23
CA ASP A 596 2.90 -36.07 26.95
C ASP A 596 3.29 -37.53 27.21
N ASN A 597 4.11 -38.06 26.32
CA ASN A 597 4.59 -39.44 26.30
C ASN A 597 6.00 -39.58 26.90
N ARG A 598 6.50 -38.53 27.60
CA ARG A 598 7.75 -38.61 28.36
C ARG A 598 7.57 -39.51 29.58
N GLN A 599 8.45 -40.49 29.72
CA GLN A 599 8.49 -41.35 30.90
C GLN A 599 9.32 -40.67 32.01
N PRO A 600 8.84 -40.64 33.26
CA PRO A 600 9.68 -40.21 34.38
C PRO A 600 10.88 -41.15 34.48
N VAL A 601 12.08 -40.57 34.56
CA VAL A 601 13.31 -41.34 34.78
C VAL A 601 13.41 -41.69 36.27
N SER A 602 13.97 -42.82 36.68
CA SER A 602 14.11 -43.09 38.11
C SER A 602 15.10 -42.11 38.74
N ASP A 603 14.78 -41.58 39.93
CA ASP A 603 15.66 -40.64 40.64
C ASP A 603 17.08 -41.21 40.87
N SER A 604 17.22 -42.54 40.90
CA SER A 604 18.50 -43.25 41.03
C SER A 604 19.46 -43.12 39.83
N THR A 605 18.98 -42.66 38.68
CA THR A 605 19.78 -42.55 37.44
C THR A 605 20.18 -41.11 37.10
N LEU A 606 19.79 -40.15 37.93
CA LEU A 606 20.01 -38.73 37.67
C LEU A 606 21.29 -38.20 38.32
N PRO A 607 22.07 -37.34 37.64
CA PRO A 607 23.18 -36.63 38.26
C PRO A 607 22.72 -35.81 39.47
N TYR A 608 23.59 -35.68 40.46
CA TYR A 608 23.33 -34.86 41.65
C TYR A 608 22.86 -33.44 41.26
N GLY A 609 21.69 -33.04 41.75
CA GLY A 609 21.05 -31.75 41.42
C GLY A 609 20.01 -31.79 40.29
N SER A 610 19.79 -32.94 39.65
CA SER A 610 18.72 -33.13 38.66
C SER A 610 17.48 -33.79 39.31
N SER A 611 16.28 -33.47 38.82
CA SER A 611 15.02 -34.05 39.31
C SER A 611 14.24 -34.70 38.17
N ALA A 612 13.78 -35.94 38.39
CA ALA A 612 12.99 -36.71 37.43
C ALA A 612 11.61 -36.11 37.15
N TRP A 613 11.24 -35.13 37.96
CA TRP A 613 9.90 -34.55 38.03
C TRP A 613 9.86 -33.12 37.51
N ILE A 614 10.90 -32.65 36.83
CA ILE A 614 10.91 -31.33 36.19
C ILE A 614 10.03 -31.41 34.93
N PHE A 615 8.75 -31.09 35.11
CA PHE A 615 7.87 -30.76 33.99
C PHE A 615 8.37 -29.44 33.39
N GLY A 616 8.89 -29.51 32.16
CA GLY A 616 9.42 -28.34 31.45
C GLY A 616 8.40 -27.20 31.47
N ILE A 617 8.71 -26.15 32.24
CA ILE A 617 8.00 -24.88 32.13
C ILE A 617 8.42 -24.32 30.76
N HIS A 618 7.47 -24.20 29.82
CA HIS A 618 7.62 -23.25 28.73
C HIS A 618 7.52 -21.87 29.38
N ALA A 619 8.64 -21.34 29.87
CA ALA A 619 8.69 -19.99 30.36
C ALA A 619 8.55 -19.08 29.15
N VAL A 620 7.40 -18.37 29.10
CA VAL A 620 7.25 -17.00 28.60
C VAL A 620 8.09 -16.73 27.36
N THR A 621 7.51 -16.92 26.18
CA THR A 621 8.06 -16.31 24.97
C THR A 621 8.23 -14.81 25.22
N VAL A 622 9.28 -14.20 24.67
CA VAL A 622 9.62 -12.77 24.86
C VAL A 622 8.47 -11.80 24.51
N GLY A 623 7.37 -12.29 23.93
CA GLY A 623 6.15 -11.55 23.63
C GLY A 623 5.01 -11.61 24.65
N ASP A 624 5.11 -12.40 25.74
CA ASP A 624 3.97 -12.61 26.65
C ASP A 624 4.07 -11.79 27.95
N ASP A 625 3.22 -10.76 28.03
CA ASP A 625 2.89 -9.87 29.16
C ASP A 625 4.03 -9.08 29.85
N ALA A 626 3.85 -7.75 29.92
CA ALA A 626 4.72 -6.83 30.62
C ALA A 626 4.68 -6.99 32.15
N HIS A 627 3.57 -7.47 32.72
CA HIS A 627 3.41 -7.58 34.17
C HIS A 627 4.29 -8.67 34.80
N THR A 628 4.48 -9.81 34.13
CA THR A 628 5.27 -10.93 34.69
C THR A 628 6.77 -10.78 34.40
N ARG A 629 7.12 -10.18 33.27
CA ARG A 629 8.50 -10.01 32.80
C ARG A 629 9.36 -9.20 33.77
N ASP A 630 8.80 -8.15 34.34
CA ASP A 630 9.56 -7.16 35.09
C ASP A 630 9.74 -7.59 36.56
N GLU A 631 8.78 -8.29 37.16
CA GLU A 631 8.91 -8.87 38.51
C GLU A 631 9.94 -10.01 38.57
N ILE A 632 9.95 -10.91 37.57
CA ILE A 632 10.95 -11.99 37.49
C ILE A 632 12.36 -11.43 37.25
N ARG A 633 12.49 -10.37 36.45
CA ARG A 633 13.78 -9.69 36.22
C ARG A 633 14.28 -8.94 37.47
N ALA A 634 13.39 -8.33 38.24
CA ALA A 634 13.74 -7.56 39.43
C ALA A 634 14.44 -8.40 40.53
N LEU A 635 14.12 -9.70 40.64
CA LEU A 635 14.76 -10.63 41.59
C LEU A 635 16.29 -10.76 41.41
N TYR A 636 16.82 -10.43 40.23
CA TYR A 636 18.23 -10.63 39.85
C TYR A 636 18.95 -9.35 39.42
N GLN A 637 18.28 -8.19 39.52
CA GLN A 637 18.87 -6.91 39.16
C GLN A 637 20.09 -6.63 40.05
N GLY A 638 21.27 -6.49 39.44
CA GLY A 638 22.54 -6.24 40.13
C GLY A 638 23.33 -7.47 40.59
N LYS A 639 22.86 -8.72 40.31
CA LYS A 639 23.50 -9.95 40.84
C LYS A 639 24.44 -10.71 39.88
N ALA A 640 24.84 -10.09 38.77
CA ALA A 640 25.85 -10.63 37.81
C ALA A 640 25.64 -12.09 37.33
N VAL A 641 24.42 -12.61 37.32
CA VAL A 641 24.08 -13.93 36.80
C VAL A 641 23.35 -13.85 35.45
N LYS A 642 23.70 -14.75 34.52
CA LYS A 642 23.01 -14.97 33.24
C LYS A 642 22.74 -16.47 33.06
N GLY A 643 21.47 -16.91 33.05
CA GLY A 643 21.09 -18.32 32.88
C GLY A 643 19.60 -18.61 33.09
N TRP A 644 19.16 -19.82 32.72
CA TRP A 644 17.80 -20.35 32.96
C TRP A 644 17.62 -20.79 34.41
N ILE A 645 16.41 -20.65 34.96
CA ILE A 645 16.06 -21.14 36.29
C ILE A 645 15.01 -22.25 36.17
N PHE A 646 15.30 -23.39 36.82
CA PHE A 646 14.33 -24.46 37.03
C PHE A 646 13.87 -24.44 38.48
N PHE A 647 12.56 -24.35 38.70
CA PHE A 647 11.98 -24.59 40.01
C PHE A 647 11.85 -26.10 40.20
N THR A 648 12.57 -26.66 41.19
CA THR A 648 12.34 -28.03 41.66
C THR A 648 11.43 -28.00 42.90
N GLU A 649 10.85 -29.14 43.24
CA GLU A 649 9.86 -29.32 44.32
C GLU A 649 10.23 -28.69 45.67
N ALA A 650 11.53 -28.55 46.00
CA ALA A 650 11.98 -27.99 47.28
C ALA A 650 12.33 -26.48 47.24
N VAL A 651 12.78 -25.96 46.10
CA VAL A 651 13.30 -24.59 45.99
C VAL A 651 12.18 -23.67 45.51
N GLY A 652 11.59 -22.93 46.46
CA GLY A 652 10.50 -21.98 46.20
C GLY A 652 9.19 -22.31 46.90
N ALA A 653 9.12 -23.40 47.68
CA ALA A 653 7.95 -23.69 48.51
C ALA A 653 7.72 -22.63 49.60
N THR A 654 8.80 -21.99 50.09
CA THR A 654 8.79 -20.81 50.98
C THR A 654 9.94 -19.86 50.65
N PRO A 655 9.82 -18.53 50.91
CA PRO A 655 10.86 -17.55 50.62
C PRO A 655 12.22 -17.84 51.30
N GLN A 656 12.21 -18.54 52.44
CA GLN A 656 13.44 -18.88 53.19
C GLN A 656 14.23 -20.05 52.58
N ALA A 657 13.66 -20.82 51.66
CA ALA A 657 14.31 -21.98 51.04
C ALA A 657 15.37 -21.62 49.99
N ILE A 658 15.53 -20.33 49.67
CA ILE A 658 16.54 -19.80 48.74
C ILE A 658 17.73 -19.28 49.56
N GLN A 659 18.50 -20.17 50.17
CA GLN A 659 19.78 -19.84 50.81
C GLN A 659 20.89 -20.63 50.08
N PRO A 660 21.45 -20.11 48.97
CA PRO A 660 22.55 -20.77 48.30
C PRO A 660 23.79 -20.78 49.22
N ASN A 661 24.52 -21.90 49.21
CA ASN A 661 25.76 -22.05 49.98
C ASN A 661 26.89 -21.15 49.40
N GLU A 662 28.03 -21.09 50.11
CA GLU A 662 29.18 -20.23 49.75
C GLU A 662 29.82 -20.55 48.38
N ALA A 663 29.46 -21.65 47.72
CA ALA A 663 29.92 -21.92 46.36
C ALA A 663 29.06 -21.22 45.29
N ILE A 664 27.89 -20.68 45.65
CA ILE A 664 26.96 -19.96 44.76
C ILE A 664 26.76 -18.48 45.20
N ARG A 665 27.27 -18.07 46.37
CA ARG A 665 27.45 -16.63 46.67
C ARG A 665 28.66 -16.10 45.94
#